data_AF-A0A9P1EUV8-F1
#
_entry.id   AF-A0A9P1EUV8-F1
#
_cell.length_a   1.000
_cell.length_b   1.000
_cell.length_c   1.000
_cell.angle_alpha   90.00
_cell.angle_beta   90.00
_cell.angle_gamma   90.00
#
_symmetry.space_group_name_H-M   'P 1'
#
loop_
_entity.id
_entity.type
_entity.pdbx_description
1 polymer ?
#
loop_
_entity_poly.entity_id
_entity_poly.type
_entity_poly.pdbx_seq_one_letter_code
_entity_poly.pdbx_strand_id
1 'polypeptide(L)'
;MLKLKPRFSALTRVSELRLASQWVKASNSAAPEDVNVEKLFVETDVQKLLMDLTEIDLENKVFRPRRTSIQQRSHFALMTDERLEKTRERMREEARRFLQFVPVKEPRQESVQVLSKDVELQDFDTSKFVFTDITFDATDQDRTVVVREPDGTLRTANPEEHDRMNRTFYQKPNRPVNPPPLFTDPYLQDALDKNEHEFVLDWACWFYEPDDPSYIRLSQLVFDRINESNKFRVITSTRHFGPFAFYLALNDNIPRLLNYFGGLGRLADSANLIRLQKTVRPDWRVTIAQGDSDEKIVKDFLKQNNRFREKLADLIAFINTGKLKTERETEQPVGVREKVVPRVDKRRARITSANIRGADGPLGELSEEYSVKVVKSEGSGAEGAERKEEGRGRGRWRSREQKQEQKDEEDGQEKEVAMTKNTFNRKNAKNAKNVNVAAQKVIDNLLPLEKKEAPKVEKLYQIGNQVDLDWQPSFSAVVKMLLSIRIASALWGIINDCDEVYNYWEPLHMFLYKEGFQTWEYSPIYAIRSYLYIYIHYVPASVFAYLFEDAKIVVFTMVRLFIGVFCLFGEYYAYEAICKKINVSTGRFFIMFTMFSPGMFMASTAFLPSSFAMTFGFYMLGAILNENWPFGIFCVAFSTLVGWPFVALLSLPLILQMLLINRKFLSFFGWSVFIGICIIVVQMLVDSYYFGKTVVAPYNIFAYNILSGPGSQLYGTAPRSYYIKNMFLNWNVASILCWFSLPLSAKHFARSVTSPTGQFSWTGLIRGCMTSPKSYKLGPIAFYAATASIWFVGFLCESHKEERFMFPIYPHVAFLAAIACDAFDRLYLRGPKDEGREAKYITLVLIVFILFGGSRVYSNYKNYGAHVDIYKSLHDELAAHESFDRFHNPIRVCVGKEWHRFPSSFFIPHSVKDAKFNERRVEYSFLQSEFRGILPKPFRKAHSVVDITRHIPSEMNDLNQEEPSRYVDLDSCDYVIDADLGGGTEREPSYNAMPDKLMSVVSMKFIDAEKSRHFVCRAFYLPIFCEYVNAWTTYTVYRKVIN
;
A
#
# COMPACT_ATOMS: atom_id res chain seq x y z
N MET A 1 -17.01 -37.73 12.94
CA MET A 1 -18.42 -37.34 12.68
C MET A 1 -18.55 -36.77 11.27
N LEU A 2 -19.78 -36.51 10.80
CA LEU A 2 -20.12 -36.41 9.37
C LEU A 2 -19.57 -35.15 8.67
N LYS A 3 -19.07 -35.34 7.43
CA LYS A 3 -18.83 -34.25 6.48
C LYS A 3 -20.10 -33.98 5.67
N LEU A 4 -20.93 -33.05 6.11
CA LEU A 4 -22.03 -32.52 5.30
C LEU A 4 -21.47 -31.55 4.25
N LYS A 5 -21.67 -31.87 2.96
CA LYS A 5 -21.48 -30.92 1.85
C LYS A 5 -22.80 -30.16 1.64
N PRO A 6 -22.81 -28.83 1.53
CA PRO A 6 -24.00 -28.09 1.10
C PRO A 6 -24.27 -28.38 -0.39
N ARG A 7 -25.31 -29.18 -0.67
CA ARG A 7 -25.87 -29.34 -2.03
C ARG A 7 -26.96 -28.27 -2.24
N PHE A 8 -26.55 -27.02 -2.53
CA PHE A 8 -27.50 -25.92 -2.78
C PHE A 8 -27.29 -25.15 -4.10
N SER A 9 -26.28 -25.49 -4.91
CA SER A 9 -25.99 -24.84 -6.21
C SER A 9 -26.65 -25.49 -7.44
N ALA A 10 -27.82 -26.13 -7.27
CA ALA A 10 -28.39 -27.03 -8.28
C ALA A 10 -29.89 -26.84 -8.59
N LEU A 11 -30.55 -25.79 -8.07
CA LEU A 11 -32.01 -25.60 -8.19
C LEU A 11 -32.48 -24.30 -8.87
N THR A 12 -31.58 -23.34 -9.16
CA THR A 12 -31.89 -22.12 -9.93
C THR A 12 -31.78 -22.33 -11.46
N ARG A 13 -32.35 -23.44 -11.95
CA ARG A 13 -32.71 -23.64 -13.36
C ARG A 13 -34.14 -24.17 -13.46
N VAL A 14 -35.09 -23.43 -12.90
CA VAL A 14 -36.50 -23.65 -13.17
C VAL A 14 -36.78 -23.13 -14.59
N SER A 15 -37.25 -24.02 -15.46
CA SER A 15 -37.73 -23.66 -16.80
C SER A 15 -39.17 -23.16 -16.70
N GLU A 16 -39.33 -21.90 -16.31
CA GLU A 16 -40.64 -21.26 -16.20
C GLU A 16 -41.15 -20.71 -17.54
N LEU A 17 -42.48 -20.63 -17.66
CA LEU A 17 -43.16 -20.19 -18.87
C LEU A 17 -42.89 -18.70 -19.10
N ARG A 18 -42.52 -18.33 -20.32
CA ARG A 18 -42.30 -16.93 -20.69
C ARG A 18 -43.63 -16.18 -20.74
N LEU A 19 -43.80 -15.27 -19.79
CA LEU A 19 -44.64 -14.09 -19.99
C LEU A 19 -43.99 -13.21 -21.09
N ALA A 20 -44.80 -12.40 -21.77
CA ALA A 20 -44.29 -11.50 -22.82
C ALA A 20 -43.24 -10.52 -22.26
N SER A 21 -42.19 -10.27 -23.05
CA SER A 21 -41.09 -9.36 -22.70
C SER A 21 -41.60 -7.98 -22.28
N GLN A 22 -41.09 -7.45 -21.16
CA GLN A 22 -41.49 -6.11 -20.70
C GLN A 22 -40.97 -4.98 -21.60
N TRP A 23 -40.01 -5.25 -22.49
CA TRP A 23 -39.53 -4.28 -23.49
C TRP A 23 -40.45 -4.15 -24.71
N VAL A 24 -41.43 -5.05 -24.87
CA VAL A 24 -42.40 -5.03 -25.97
C VAL A 24 -43.73 -4.44 -25.50
N LYS A 25 -44.17 -3.35 -26.12
CA LYS A 25 -45.45 -2.70 -25.80
C LYS A 25 -46.65 -3.50 -26.32
N ALA A 26 -47.57 -3.81 -25.41
CA ALA A 26 -48.79 -4.60 -25.68
C ALA A 26 -49.74 -4.00 -26.75
N SER A 27 -49.57 -2.74 -27.14
CA SER A 27 -50.32 -2.11 -28.23
C SER A 27 -49.93 -2.61 -29.64
N ASN A 28 -48.82 -3.34 -29.78
CA ASN A 28 -48.33 -3.85 -31.05
C ASN A 28 -48.76 -5.32 -31.29
N SER A 29 -49.97 -5.51 -31.83
CA SER A 29 -50.60 -6.82 -32.09
C SER A 29 -49.96 -7.65 -33.24
N ALA A 30 -48.63 -7.62 -33.37
CA ALA A 30 -47.86 -8.27 -34.42
C ALA A 30 -46.41 -8.59 -34.00
N ALA A 31 -46.08 -8.54 -32.71
CA ALA A 31 -44.87 -9.17 -32.19
C ALA A 31 -45.21 -10.64 -31.84
N PRO A 32 -44.42 -11.64 -32.27
CA PRO A 32 -44.64 -13.01 -31.83
C PRO A 32 -44.36 -13.14 -30.33
N GLU A 33 -45.12 -13.98 -29.65
CA GLU A 33 -45.19 -14.01 -28.16
C GLU A 33 -43.91 -14.55 -27.48
N ASP A 34 -42.90 -14.97 -28.24
CA ASP A 34 -41.65 -15.59 -27.75
C ASP A 34 -40.36 -14.90 -28.25
N VAL A 35 -40.35 -13.56 -28.38
CA VAL A 35 -39.12 -12.81 -28.72
C VAL A 35 -38.18 -12.74 -27.51
N ASN A 36 -37.05 -13.45 -27.56
CA ASN A 36 -35.99 -13.35 -26.56
C ASN A 36 -35.13 -12.10 -26.79
N VAL A 37 -35.52 -10.97 -26.17
CA VAL A 37 -34.92 -9.65 -26.39
C VAL A 37 -33.43 -9.60 -26.01
N GLU A 38 -33.03 -10.27 -24.92
CA GLU A 38 -31.61 -10.33 -24.50
C GLU A 38 -30.71 -10.94 -25.57
N LYS A 39 -31.12 -12.09 -26.14
CA LYS A 39 -30.38 -12.78 -27.19
C LYS A 39 -30.28 -11.91 -28.45
N LEU A 40 -31.39 -11.32 -28.88
CA LEU A 40 -31.38 -10.42 -30.05
C LEU A 40 -30.47 -9.21 -29.83
N PHE A 41 -30.41 -8.64 -28.63
CA PHE A 41 -29.53 -7.50 -28.35
C PHE A 41 -28.05 -7.89 -28.45
N VAL A 42 -27.68 -9.11 -28.06
CA VAL A 42 -26.28 -9.61 -28.03
C VAL A 42 -25.81 -10.13 -29.40
N GLU A 43 -26.70 -10.32 -30.38
CA GLU A 43 -26.33 -10.81 -31.72
C GLU A 43 -25.36 -9.85 -32.44
N THR A 44 -24.33 -10.42 -33.07
CA THR A 44 -23.18 -9.66 -33.59
C THR A 44 -23.55 -8.64 -34.67
N ASP A 45 -24.59 -8.91 -35.45
CA ASP A 45 -25.03 -8.03 -36.53
C ASP A 45 -25.95 -6.91 -36.01
N VAL A 46 -26.71 -7.16 -34.94
CA VAL A 46 -27.41 -6.11 -34.17
C VAL A 46 -26.39 -5.19 -33.51
N GLN A 47 -25.38 -5.73 -32.82
CA GLN A 47 -24.33 -4.95 -32.18
C GLN A 47 -23.52 -4.10 -33.18
N LYS A 48 -23.19 -4.62 -34.38
CA LYS A 48 -22.57 -3.81 -35.46
C LYS A 48 -23.46 -2.65 -35.86
N LEU A 49 -24.71 -2.91 -36.24
CA LEU A 49 -25.66 -1.86 -36.67
C LEU A 49 -25.87 -0.80 -35.60
N LEU A 50 -25.97 -1.19 -34.32
CA LEU A 50 -26.07 -0.24 -33.21
C LEU A 50 -24.79 0.58 -33.01
N MET A 51 -23.61 -0.02 -33.17
CA MET A 51 -22.32 0.70 -33.11
C MET A 51 -22.15 1.67 -34.28
N ASP A 52 -22.51 1.28 -35.50
CA ASP A 52 -22.43 2.13 -36.70
C ASP A 52 -23.39 3.32 -36.60
N LEU A 53 -24.59 3.12 -36.05
CA LEU A 53 -25.55 4.18 -35.73
C LEU A 53 -25.07 5.10 -34.58
N THR A 54 -24.16 4.63 -33.72
CA THR A 54 -23.65 5.39 -32.57
C THR A 54 -22.44 6.23 -32.96
N GLU A 55 -22.73 7.43 -33.48
CA GLU A 55 -21.74 8.48 -33.77
C GLU A 55 -20.79 8.74 -32.57
N ILE A 56 -19.50 8.96 -32.86
CA ILE A 56 -18.46 9.18 -31.85
C ILE A 56 -17.96 10.64 -31.89
N ASP A 57 -18.72 11.58 -31.33
CA ASP A 57 -18.23 12.95 -31.07
C ASP A 57 -17.24 12.96 -29.89
N LEU A 58 -15.95 12.96 -30.24
CA LEU A 58 -14.85 12.99 -29.27
C LEU A 58 -14.83 14.27 -28.44
N GLU A 59 -15.02 15.44 -29.07
CA GLU A 59 -14.65 16.74 -28.48
C GLU A 59 -15.78 17.37 -27.66
N ASN A 60 -17.03 17.27 -28.09
CA ASN A 60 -18.17 17.94 -27.41
C ASN A 60 -19.01 16.99 -26.56
N LYS A 61 -18.92 15.67 -26.79
CA LYS A 61 -19.68 14.64 -26.07
C LYS A 61 -18.81 13.76 -25.18
N VAL A 62 -17.99 12.90 -25.77
CA VAL A 62 -17.29 11.83 -25.01
C VAL A 62 -16.26 12.41 -24.04
N PHE A 63 -15.36 13.27 -24.51
CA PHE A 63 -14.33 13.91 -23.68
C PHE A 63 -14.70 15.34 -23.25
N ARG A 64 -16.00 15.64 -23.11
CA ARG A 64 -16.45 16.97 -22.65
C ARG A 64 -15.90 17.29 -21.24
N PRO A 65 -15.56 18.55 -20.94
CA PRO A 65 -15.11 18.93 -19.61
C PRO A 65 -16.21 18.67 -18.57
N ARG A 66 -15.89 17.90 -17.52
CA ARG A 66 -16.74 17.65 -16.35
C ARG A 66 -16.17 18.38 -15.13
N ARG A 67 -17.03 18.87 -14.23
CA ARG A 67 -16.59 19.45 -12.95
C ARG A 67 -16.10 18.33 -12.03
N THR A 68 -14.91 18.49 -11.46
CA THR A 68 -14.30 17.58 -10.48
C THR A 68 -14.05 18.32 -9.16
N SER A 69 -14.03 17.58 -8.05
CA SER A 69 -13.74 18.14 -6.70
C SER A 69 -12.34 18.73 -6.58
N ILE A 70 -11.39 18.22 -7.37
CA ILE A 70 -10.01 18.73 -7.48
C ILE A 70 -9.76 19.05 -8.96
N GLN A 71 -9.30 20.26 -9.25
CA GLN A 71 -8.85 20.63 -10.60
C GLN A 71 -7.45 20.06 -10.86
N GLN A 72 -7.31 19.25 -11.91
CA GLN A 72 -6.00 18.77 -12.35
C GLN A 72 -5.34 19.79 -13.28
N ARG A 73 -4.02 19.99 -13.15
CA ARG A 73 -3.25 20.89 -14.01
C ARG A 73 -3.27 20.37 -15.45
N SER A 74 -3.60 21.22 -16.41
CA SER A 74 -3.56 20.88 -17.83
C SER A 74 -2.12 20.60 -18.28
N HIS A 75 -1.89 19.39 -18.80
CA HIS A 75 -0.62 19.03 -19.42
C HIS A 75 -0.61 19.47 -20.89
N PHE A 76 0.44 20.19 -21.29
CA PHE A 76 0.69 20.59 -22.68
C PHE A 76 1.88 19.80 -23.22
N ALA A 77 1.80 19.37 -24.49
CA ALA A 77 2.86 18.66 -25.18
C ALA A 77 2.94 19.13 -26.64
N LEU A 78 4.16 19.32 -27.14
CA LEU A 78 4.40 19.57 -28.56
C LEU A 78 4.42 18.22 -29.31
N MET A 79 3.69 18.14 -30.41
CA MET A 79 3.54 16.92 -31.21
C MET A 79 3.72 17.22 -32.71
N THR A 80 4.20 16.24 -33.46
CA THR A 80 4.08 16.22 -34.92
C THR A 80 2.68 15.79 -35.33
N ASP A 81 2.24 16.09 -36.56
CA ASP A 81 0.89 15.74 -37.03
C ASP A 81 0.63 14.22 -37.00
N GLU A 82 1.65 13.41 -37.31
CA GLU A 82 1.61 11.95 -37.16
C GLU A 82 1.33 11.50 -35.71
N ARG A 83 1.94 12.17 -34.71
CA ARG A 83 1.69 11.90 -33.30
C ARG A 83 0.33 12.41 -32.84
N LEU A 84 -0.14 13.54 -33.39
CA LEU A 84 -1.47 14.06 -33.13
C LEU A 84 -2.55 13.10 -33.64
N GLU A 85 -2.40 12.55 -34.85
CA GLU A 85 -3.38 11.63 -35.41
C GLU A 85 -3.36 10.26 -34.69
N LYS A 86 -2.17 9.72 -34.37
CA LYS A 86 -2.06 8.53 -33.48
C LYS A 86 -2.67 8.76 -32.09
N THR A 87 -2.62 9.98 -31.58
CA THR A 87 -3.30 10.36 -30.32
C THR A 87 -4.82 10.40 -30.50
N ARG A 88 -5.32 10.87 -31.65
CA ARG A 88 -6.75 10.84 -31.99
C ARG A 88 -7.28 9.42 -32.21
N GLU A 89 -6.51 8.55 -32.85
CA GLU A 89 -6.82 7.11 -32.98
C GLU A 89 -7.01 6.48 -31.59
N ARG A 90 -6.04 6.68 -30.69
CA ARG A 90 -6.17 6.28 -29.29
C ARG A 90 -7.39 6.89 -28.58
N MET A 91 -7.73 8.16 -28.85
CA MET A 91 -8.96 8.76 -28.32
C MET A 91 -10.23 8.09 -28.88
N ARG A 92 -10.26 7.66 -30.15
CA ARG A 92 -11.37 6.86 -30.73
C ARG A 92 -11.47 5.50 -30.04
N GLU A 93 -10.35 4.86 -29.71
CA GLU A 93 -10.32 3.59 -28.97
C GLU A 93 -10.80 3.74 -27.52
N GLU A 94 -10.29 4.74 -26.78
CA GLU A 94 -10.77 5.03 -25.42
C GLU A 94 -12.26 5.47 -25.45
N ALA A 95 -12.73 6.17 -26.49
CA ALA A 95 -14.14 6.50 -26.68
C ALA A 95 -15.03 5.27 -26.93
N ARG A 96 -14.62 4.33 -27.79
CA ARG A 96 -15.34 3.05 -28.00
C ARG A 96 -15.53 2.28 -26.70
N ARG A 97 -14.55 2.32 -25.79
CA ARG A 97 -14.66 1.70 -24.45
C ARG A 97 -15.69 2.44 -23.56
N PHE A 98 -15.78 3.77 -23.62
CA PHE A 98 -16.80 4.53 -22.88
C PHE A 98 -18.22 4.43 -23.49
N LEU A 99 -18.33 4.13 -24.78
CA LEU A 99 -19.59 3.97 -25.51
C LEU A 99 -20.11 2.52 -25.53
N GLN A 100 -19.45 1.58 -24.84
CA GLN A 100 -19.96 0.22 -24.65
C GLN A 100 -21.39 0.27 -24.07
N PHE A 101 -22.34 -0.33 -24.78
CA PHE A 101 -23.75 -0.25 -24.44
C PHE A 101 -24.07 -0.90 -23.10
N VAL A 102 -25.07 -0.33 -22.42
CA VAL A 102 -25.69 -0.97 -21.26
C VAL A 102 -26.43 -2.23 -21.74
N PRO A 103 -26.26 -3.40 -21.10
CA PRO A 103 -26.95 -4.62 -21.52
C PRO A 103 -28.46 -4.49 -21.30
N VAL A 104 -29.25 -4.83 -22.32
CA VAL A 104 -30.70 -4.98 -22.22
C VAL A 104 -30.99 -6.36 -21.63
N LYS A 105 -31.60 -6.40 -20.44
CA LYS A 105 -32.04 -7.62 -19.75
C LYS A 105 -33.55 -7.61 -19.52
N GLU A 106 -34.16 -8.77 -19.40
CA GLU A 106 -35.52 -8.88 -18.85
C GLU A 106 -35.52 -8.65 -17.32
N PRO A 107 -36.64 -8.17 -16.73
CA PRO A 107 -36.71 -7.90 -15.30
C PRO A 107 -36.66 -9.16 -14.45
N ARG A 108 -35.98 -9.08 -13.30
CA ARG A 108 -36.13 -10.04 -12.19
C ARG A 108 -37.61 -10.07 -11.76
N GLN A 109 -38.13 -11.27 -11.47
CA GLN A 109 -39.48 -11.43 -10.93
C GLN A 109 -39.62 -10.69 -9.59
N GLU A 110 -40.71 -9.95 -9.42
CA GLU A 110 -41.05 -9.29 -8.13
C GLU A 110 -41.74 -10.26 -7.13
N SER A 111 -42.10 -11.47 -7.58
CA SER A 111 -42.73 -12.51 -6.75
C SER A 111 -41.76 -13.16 -5.77
N VAL A 112 -42.12 -13.12 -4.49
CA VAL A 112 -41.34 -13.69 -3.37
C VAL A 112 -41.68 -15.17 -3.14
N GLN A 113 -40.68 -15.98 -2.84
CA GLN A 113 -40.87 -17.39 -2.49
C GLN A 113 -41.01 -17.54 -0.98
N VAL A 114 -42.11 -18.13 -0.51
CA VAL A 114 -42.27 -18.52 0.90
C VAL A 114 -41.44 -19.77 1.19
N LEU A 115 -40.68 -19.74 2.29
CA LEU A 115 -39.75 -20.78 2.73
C LEU A 115 -40.30 -21.54 3.97
N SER A 116 -40.93 -20.83 4.90
CA SER A 116 -41.74 -21.39 5.99
C SER A 116 -42.85 -20.42 6.40
N LYS A 117 -43.86 -20.90 7.13
CA LYS A 117 -44.83 -20.03 7.82
C LYS A 117 -45.08 -20.59 9.21
N ASP A 118 -44.56 -19.87 10.19
CA ASP A 118 -44.45 -20.33 11.56
C ASP A 118 -45.41 -19.48 12.41
N VAL A 119 -46.70 -19.87 12.41
CA VAL A 119 -47.83 -19.06 12.92
C VAL A 119 -47.70 -18.70 14.41
N GLU A 120 -46.95 -19.49 15.18
CA GLU A 120 -46.61 -19.19 16.58
C GLU A 120 -45.78 -17.90 16.77
N LEU A 121 -45.19 -17.37 15.69
CA LEU A 121 -44.45 -16.11 15.67
C LEU A 121 -45.29 -14.92 15.17
N GLN A 122 -46.58 -15.10 14.90
CA GLN A 122 -47.47 -14.01 14.51
C GLN A 122 -47.56 -12.97 15.64
N ASP A 123 -47.49 -11.69 15.26
CA ASP A 123 -47.61 -10.51 16.15
C ASP A 123 -46.55 -10.46 17.28
N PHE A 124 -45.47 -11.24 17.17
CA PHE A 124 -44.31 -11.22 18.09
C PHE A 124 -43.54 -9.88 18.06
N ASP A 125 -43.46 -9.26 16.88
CA ASP A 125 -42.92 -7.91 16.67
C ASP A 125 -43.75 -7.20 15.60
N THR A 126 -43.87 -5.88 15.70
CA THR A 126 -44.52 -5.04 14.68
C THR A 126 -43.68 -4.84 13.41
N SER A 127 -42.40 -5.19 13.46
CA SER A 127 -41.40 -4.97 12.43
C SER A 127 -40.93 -6.28 11.79
N LYS A 128 -40.56 -6.22 10.50
CA LYS A 128 -40.03 -7.37 9.76
C LYS A 128 -38.52 -7.50 9.94
N PHE A 129 -38.05 -8.71 10.19
CA PHE A 129 -36.62 -9.00 10.31
C PHE A 129 -36.03 -9.41 8.96
N VAL A 130 -34.88 -8.86 8.60
CA VAL A 130 -34.18 -9.18 7.35
C VAL A 130 -32.82 -9.79 7.64
N PHE A 131 -32.61 -11.02 7.16
CA PHE A 131 -31.37 -11.79 7.36
C PHE A 131 -30.61 -11.85 6.04
N THR A 132 -29.30 -11.54 6.07
CA THR A 132 -28.45 -11.43 4.87
C THR A 132 -27.18 -12.25 5.03
N ASP A 133 -26.82 -13.03 4.01
CA ASP A 133 -25.56 -13.76 3.96
C ASP A 133 -24.37 -12.84 3.64
N ILE A 134 -23.49 -12.67 4.64
CA ILE A 134 -22.26 -11.88 4.57
C ILE A 134 -21.00 -12.72 4.27
N THR A 135 -21.16 -13.89 3.65
CA THR A 135 -20.04 -14.70 3.14
C THR A 135 -19.20 -13.92 2.12
N PHE A 136 -17.89 -13.85 2.31
CA PHE A 136 -17.01 -12.99 1.50
C PHE A 136 -16.94 -13.42 0.02
N ASP A 137 -16.88 -14.73 -0.26
CA ASP A 137 -16.66 -15.27 -1.60
C ASP A 137 -17.93 -15.36 -2.49
N ALA A 138 -19.10 -14.97 -1.97
CA ALA A 138 -20.34 -14.93 -2.76
C ALA A 138 -20.41 -13.67 -3.65
N THR A 139 -20.91 -13.78 -4.88
CA THR A 139 -21.21 -12.60 -5.70
C THR A 139 -22.45 -11.89 -5.20
N ASP A 140 -22.64 -10.62 -5.57
CA ASP A 140 -23.84 -9.84 -5.21
C ASP A 140 -25.15 -10.54 -5.63
N GLN A 141 -25.13 -11.36 -6.69
CA GLN A 141 -26.31 -12.10 -7.17
C GLN A 141 -26.49 -13.46 -6.48
N ASP A 142 -25.41 -14.12 -6.02
CA ASP A 142 -25.48 -15.41 -5.31
C ASP A 142 -25.89 -15.28 -3.83
N ARG A 143 -25.89 -14.04 -3.29
CA ARG A 143 -26.21 -13.77 -1.88
C ARG A 143 -27.64 -14.11 -1.52
N THR A 144 -27.80 -14.90 -0.46
CA THR A 144 -29.11 -15.19 0.11
C THR A 144 -29.54 -14.05 1.04
N VAL A 145 -30.73 -13.48 0.78
CA VAL A 145 -31.41 -12.53 1.66
C VAL A 145 -32.84 -13.03 1.88
N VAL A 146 -33.24 -13.17 3.14
CA VAL A 146 -34.57 -13.66 3.54
C VAL A 146 -35.21 -12.71 4.54
N VAL A 147 -36.54 -12.63 4.49
CA VAL A 147 -37.35 -11.71 5.30
C VAL A 147 -38.34 -12.54 6.11
N ARG A 148 -38.38 -12.28 7.43
CA ARG A 148 -39.44 -12.76 8.33
C ARG A 148 -40.44 -11.63 8.52
N GLU A 149 -41.66 -11.83 8.05
CA GLU A 149 -42.76 -10.87 8.23
C GLU A 149 -43.44 -11.04 9.60
N PRO A 150 -44.15 -10.01 10.11
CA PRO A 150 -44.88 -10.06 11.39
C PRO A 150 -45.96 -11.15 11.50
N ASP A 151 -46.40 -11.74 10.39
CA ASP A 151 -47.39 -12.84 10.36
C ASP A 151 -46.76 -14.25 10.50
N GLY A 152 -45.49 -14.30 10.93
CA GLY A 152 -44.71 -15.52 11.05
C GLY A 152 -44.20 -16.10 9.72
N THR A 153 -44.40 -15.44 8.58
CA THR A 153 -43.95 -15.97 7.27
C THR A 153 -42.48 -15.67 7.01
N LEU A 154 -41.68 -16.70 6.71
CA LEU A 154 -40.33 -16.54 6.17
C LEU A 154 -40.39 -16.62 4.64
N ARG A 155 -39.86 -15.61 3.96
CA ARG A 155 -39.79 -15.53 2.49
C ARG A 155 -38.42 -15.10 2.00
N THR A 156 -38.16 -15.28 0.71
CA THR A 156 -37.05 -14.57 0.05
C THR A 156 -37.31 -13.05 0.04
N ALA A 157 -36.24 -12.27 0.05
CA ALA A 157 -36.32 -10.84 -0.25
C ALA A 157 -36.80 -10.60 -1.68
N ASN A 158 -37.52 -9.50 -1.91
CA ASN A 158 -37.78 -9.01 -3.26
C ASN A 158 -36.50 -8.34 -3.84
N PRO A 159 -36.44 -8.01 -5.15
CA PRO A 159 -35.24 -7.43 -5.75
C PRO A 159 -34.76 -6.14 -5.06
N GLU A 160 -35.67 -5.27 -4.62
CA GLU A 160 -35.36 -3.99 -3.97
C GLU A 160 -34.75 -4.20 -2.56
N GLU A 161 -35.35 -5.09 -1.77
CA GLU A 161 -34.85 -5.48 -0.44
C GLU A 161 -33.48 -6.16 -0.52
N HIS A 162 -33.28 -7.06 -1.49
CA HIS A 162 -32.04 -7.80 -1.74
C HIS A 162 -30.90 -6.84 -2.11
N ASP A 163 -31.12 -6.00 -3.13
CA ASP A 163 -30.18 -4.98 -3.57
C ASP A 163 -29.84 -3.98 -2.46
N ARG A 164 -30.84 -3.50 -1.72
CA ARG A 164 -30.66 -2.54 -0.61
C ARG A 164 -29.86 -3.13 0.54
N MET A 165 -30.10 -4.40 0.90
CA MET A 165 -29.35 -5.07 1.97
C MET A 165 -27.92 -5.38 1.55
N ASN A 166 -27.70 -5.84 0.31
CA ASN A 166 -26.36 -5.99 -0.26
C ASN A 166 -25.56 -4.68 -0.20
N ARG A 167 -26.15 -3.54 -0.57
CA ARG A 167 -25.51 -2.21 -0.47
C ARG A 167 -25.23 -1.76 0.97
N THR A 168 -26.02 -2.24 1.93
CA THR A 168 -25.89 -1.89 3.36
C THR A 168 -24.65 -2.56 3.98
N PHE A 169 -24.45 -3.87 3.72
CA PHE A 169 -23.30 -4.62 4.22
C PHE A 169 -22.06 -4.47 3.33
N TYR A 170 -22.22 -4.38 2.01
CA TYR A 170 -21.15 -4.20 1.02
C TYR A 170 -21.22 -2.81 0.40
N GLN A 171 -20.75 -1.81 1.16
CA GLN A 171 -20.76 -0.41 0.75
C GLN A 171 -19.88 -0.19 -0.50
N LYS A 172 -20.52 -0.06 -1.67
CA LYS A 172 -19.87 0.39 -2.91
C LYS A 172 -19.64 1.91 -2.79
N PRO A 173 -18.38 2.41 -2.72
CA PRO A 173 -18.12 3.80 -2.34
C PRO A 173 -18.81 4.79 -3.28
N ASN A 174 -19.46 5.78 -2.68
CA ASN A 174 -20.36 6.77 -3.29
C ASN A 174 -21.77 6.28 -3.67
N ARG A 175 -22.04 4.98 -3.92
CA ARG A 175 -23.40 4.50 -4.25
C ARG A 175 -24.30 4.58 -2.99
N PRO A 176 -25.41 5.33 -3.00
CA PRO A 176 -26.31 5.40 -1.85
C PRO A 176 -27.09 4.09 -1.67
N VAL A 177 -27.52 3.82 -0.44
CA VAL A 177 -28.37 2.67 -0.11
C VAL A 177 -29.80 2.89 -0.63
N ASN A 178 -30.37 4.06 -0.34
CA ASN A 178 -31.74 4.44 -0.73
C ASN A 178 -31.76 5.14 -2.12
N PRO A 179 -32.88 5.05 -2.87
CA PRO A 179 -33.02 5.71 -4.16
C PRO A 179 -32.90 7.25 -4.05
N PRO A 180 -32.10 7.90 -4.91
CA PRO A 180 -32.06 9.36 -5.01
C PRO A 180 -33.42 9.96 -5.41
N PRO A 181 -33.80 11.15 -4.89
CA PRO A 181 -35.03 11.86 -5.29
C PRO A 181 -35.13 12.17 -6.79
N LEU A 182 -34.01 12.11 -7.53
CA LEU A 182 -33.95 12.28 -8.98
C LEU A 182 -34.85 11.30 -9.76
N PHE A 183 -35.15 10.12 -9.20
CA PHE A 183 -36.01 9.11 -9.82
C PHE A 183 -37.51 9.30 -9.49
N THR A 184 -37.86 10.33 -8.72
CA THR A 184 -39.23 10.65 -8.30
C THR A 184 -39.65 12.03 -8.78
N ASP A 185 -40.93 12.19 -9.10
CA ASP A 185 -41.51 13.50 -9.39
C ASP A 185 -41.56 14.36 -8.10
N PRO A 186 -41.36 15.69 -8.18
CA PRO A 186 -41.24 16.50 -9.40
C PRO A 186 -39.82 16.55 -10.01
N TYR A 187 -38.79 16.03 -9.32
CA TYR A 187 -37.39 16.18 -9.74
C TYR A 187 -37.09 15.49 -11.08
N LEU A 188 -37.75 14.36 -11.36
CA LEU A 188 -37.62 13.65 -12.62
C LEU A 188 -38.10 14.50 -13.81
N GLN A 189 -39.31 15.10 -13.75
CA GLN A 189 -39.78 16.00 -14.82
C GLN A 189 -38.84 17.20 -15.02
N ASP A 190 -38.42 17.85 -13.93
CA ASP A 190 -37.53 19.02 -13.97
C ASP A 190 -36.20 18.71 -14.70
N ALA A 191 -35.60 17.55 -14.44
CA ALA A 191 -34.41 17.09 -15.16
C ALA A 191 -34.68 16.82 -16.65
N LEU A 192 -35.81 16.19 -17.00
CA LEU A 192 -36.16 15.85 -18.39
C LEU A 192 -36.48 17.10 -19.23
N ASP A 193 -37.15 18.09 -18.64
CA ASP A 193 -37.47 19.35 -19.30
C ASP A 193 -36.23 20.24 -19.48
N LYS A 194 -35.30 20.23 -18.49
CA LYS A 194 -33.93 20.78 -18.62
C LYS A 194 -33.05 20.06 -19.66
N ASN A 195 -33.53 18.96 -20.22
CA ASN A 195 -32.88 18.08 -21.20
C ASN A 195 -31.82 17.11 -20.64
N GLU A 196 -31.75 16.93 -19.32
CA GLU A 196 -30.72 16.14 -18.62
C GLU A 196 -30.95 14.61 -18.66
N HIS A 197 -31.61 14.10 -19.71
CA HIS A 197 -31.91 12.68 -19.90
C HIS A 197 -30.67 11.76 -19.80
N GLU A 198 -29.52 12.21 -20.32
CA GLU A 198 -28.24 11.49 -20.19
C GLU A 198 -27.83 11.32 -18.72
N PHE A 199 -28.04 12.34 -17.89
CA PHE A 199 -27.70 12.34 -16.46
C PHE A 199 -28.64 11.43 -15.66
N VAL A 200 -29.94 11.44 -15.96
CA VAL A 200 -30.91 10.51 -15.36
C VAL A 200 -30.54 9.05 -15.67
N LEU A 201 -30.20 8.74 -16.93
CA LEU A 201 -29.81 7.39 -17.35
C LEU A 201 -28.44 6.96 -16.79
N ASP A 202 -27.45 7.88 -16.73
CA ASP A 202 -26.17 7.61 -16.09
C ASP A 202 -26.32 7.33 -14.58
N TRP A 203 -27.22 8.04 -13.88
CA TRP A 203 -27.58 7.74 -12.48
C TRP A 203 -28.32 6.41 -12.34
N ALA A 204 -29.27 6.11 -13.25
CA ALA A 204 -30.03 4.87 -13.22
C ALA A 204 -29.12 3.64 -13.35
N CYS A 205 -28.21 3.63 -14.33
CA CYS A 205 -27.21 2.58 -14.53
C CYS A 205 -26.15 2.49 -13.41
N TRP A 206 -26.02 3.54 -12.59
CA TRP A 206 -25.07 3.56 -11.48
C TRP A 206 -25.72 3.20 -10.14
N PHE A 207 -27.03 3.39 -9.97
CA PHE A 207 -27.77 3.01 -8.77
C PHE A 207 -28.38 1.59 -8.86
N TYR A 208 -29.12 1.30 -9.93
CA TYR A 208 -29.76 0.01 -10.16
C TYR A 208 -28.83 -0.98 -10.89
N GLU A 209 -29.19 -2.26 -10.88
CA GLU A 209 -28.64 -3.26 -11.79
C GLU A 209 -29.55 -3.41 -13.03
N PRO A 210 -29.04 -3.86 -14.21
CA PRO A 210 -29.79 -3.77 -15.48
C PRO A 210 -31.06 -4.64 -15.58
N ASP A 211 -31.26 -5.57 -14.64
CA ASP A 211 -32.42 -6.46 -14.51
C ASP A 211 -33.38 -6.02 -13.38
N ASP A 212 -33.18 -4.84 -12.78
CA ASP A 212 -34.13 -4.25 -11.84
C ASP A 212 -35.39 -3.76 -12.61
N PRO A 213 -36.60 -4.18 -12.22
CA PRO A 213 -37.83 -3.72 -12.88
C PRO A 213 -38.00 -2.19 -12.90
N SER A 214 -37.49 -1.48 -11.89
CA SER A 214 -37.53 -0.02 -11.78
C SER A 214 -36.54 0.65 -12.74
N TYR A 215 -35.39 0.04 -12.99
CA TYR A 215 -34.45 0.49 -14.03
C TYR A 215 -35.10 0.41 -15.42
N ILE A 216 -35.81 -0.69 -15.71
CA ILE A 216 -36.50 -0.89 -16.99
C ILE A 216 -37.65 0.10 -17.15
N ARG A 217 -38.54 0.24 -16.14
CA ARG A 217 -39.64 1.22 -16.12
C ARG A 217 -39.14 2.65 -16.36
N LEU A 218 -38.06 3.06 -15.67
CA LEU A 218 -37.46 4.39 -15.83
C LEU A 218 -36.83 4.58 -17.22
N SER A 219 -36.11 3.57 -17.73
CA SER A 219 -35.46 3.63 -19.05
C SER A 219 -36.48 3.79 -20.18
N GLN A 220 -37.58 3.04 -20.13
CA GLN A 220 -38.66 3.15 -21.11
C GLN A 220 -39.32 4.54 -21.10
N LEU A 221 -39.66 5.06 -19.92
CA LEU A 221 -40.22 6.41 -19.75
C LEU A 221 -39.31 7.49 -20.35
N VAL A 222 -38.01 7.41 -20.10
CA VAL A 222 -37.03 8.36 -20.65
C VAL A 222 -36.89 8.21 -22.18
N PHE A 223 -36.87 6.97 -22.70
CA PHE A 223 -36.81 6.71 -24.14
C PHE A 223 -38.05 7.21 -24.88
N ASP A 224 -39.25 6.99 -24.33
CA ASP A 224 -40.49 7.54 -24.88
C ASP A 224 -40.47 9.08 -24.88
N ARG A 225 -40.12 9.71 -23.75
CA ARG A 225 -40.03 11.17 -23.63
C ARG A 225 -39.05 11.79 -24.65
N ILE A 226 -37.91 11.15 -24.91
CA ILE A 226 -36.95 11.58 -25.96
C ILE A 226 -37.59 11.48 -27.35
N ASN A 227 -38.26 10.36 -27.65
CA ASN A 227 -38.88 10.13 -28.95
C ASN A 227 -40.15 10.98 -29.17
N GLU A 228 -40.84 11.42 -28.12
CA GLU A 228 -41.98 12.35 -28.21
C GLU A 228 -41.54 13.79 -28.41
N SER A 229 -40.51 14.22 -27.68
CA SER A 229 -39.96 15.57 -27.77
C SER A 229 -38.97 15.77 -28.93
N ASN A 230 -38.65 14.72 -29.70
CA ASN A 230 -37.63 14.68 -30.75
C ASN A 230 -36.21 15.09 -30.28
N LYS A 231 -35.92 14.98 -28.97
CA LYS A 231 -34.66 15.43 -28.33
C LYS A 231 -33.46 14.49 -28.57
N PHE A 232 -33.38 13.81 -29.72
CA PHE A 232 -32.42 12.74 -30.00
C PHE A 232 -30.95 13.14 -29.75
N ARG A 233 -30.56 14.39 -30.05
CA ARG A 233 -29.23 14.95 -29.83
C ARG A 233 -28.76 14.92 -28.36
N VAL A 234 -29.65 14.74 -27.39
CA VAL A 234 -29.27 14.55 -25.98
C VAL A 234 -28.50 13.24 -25.79
N ILE A 235 -28.95 12.15 -26.41
CA ILE A 235 -28.39 10.80 -26.20
C ILE A 235 -27.46 10.30 -27.32
N THR A 236 -27.38 10.97 -28.47
CA THR A 236 -26.33 10.66 -29.46
C THR A 236 -24.93 10.80 -28.87
N SER A 237 -24.01 9.94 -29.29
CA SER A 237 -22.67 9.77 -28.70
C SER A 237 -22.68 9.46 -27.20
N THR A 238 -23.59 8.59 -26.76
CA THR A 238 -23.63 8.01 -25.41
C THR A 238 -23.90 6.51 -25.47
N ARG A 239 -23.47 5.77 -24.43
CA ARG A 239 -23.75 4.33 -24.22
C ARG A 239 -25.24 3.96 -24.17
N HIS A 240 -26.13 4.95 -24.04
CA HIS A 240 -27.57 4.75 -23.99
C HIS A 240 -28.23 4.76 -25.39
N PHE A 241 -27.51 5.20 -26.43
CA PHE A 241 -28.06 5.31 -27.78
C PHE A 241 -28.38 3.96 -28.44
N GLY A 242 -27.51 2.96 -28.25
CA GLY A 242 -27.75 1.59 -28.74
C GLY A 242 -29.04 0.97 -28.18
N PRO A 243 -29.19 0.88 -26.84
CA PRO A 243 -30.42 0.42 -26.20
C PRO A 243 -31.67 1.20 -26.62
N PHE A 244 -31.57 2.53 -26.78
CA PHE A 244 -32.66 3.38 -27.27
C PHE A 244 -33.07 3.05 -28.72
N ALA A 245 -32.12 2.97 -29.65
CA ALA A 245 -32.41 2.66 -31.06
C ALA A 245 -33.00 1.25 -31.22
N PHE A 246 -32.49 0.29 -30.44
CA PHE A 246 -33.02 -1.07 -30.35
C PHE A 246 -34.45 -1.10 -29.80
N TYR A 247 -34.76 -0.37 -28.73
CA TYR A 247 -36.10 -0.25 -28.17
C TYR A 247 -37.11 0.35 -29.16
N LEU A 248 -36.72 1.36 -29.95
CA LEU A 248 -37.59 1.90 -31.01
C LEU A 248 -37.81 0.92 -32.16
N ALA A 249 -36.78 0.15 -32.55
CA ALA A 249 -36.88 -0.87 -33.60
C ALA A 249 -37.80 -2.03 -33.18
N LEU A 250 -37.66 -2.51 -31.95
CA LEU A 250 -38.52 -3.53 -31.34
C LEU A 250 -40.01 -3.12 -31.35
N ASN A 251 -40.29 -1.84 -31.10
CA ASN A 251 -41.65 -1.30 -30.93
C ASN A 251 -42.27 -0.60 -32.16
N ASP A 252 -41.71 -0.76 -33.37
CA ASP A 252 -42.16 -0.10 -34.63
C ASP A 252 -42.26 1.44 -34.55
N ASN A 253 -41.41 2.06 -33.72
CA ASN A 253 -41.47 3.49 -33.39
C ASN A 253 -40.25 4.30 -33.87
N ILE A 254 -39.54 3.79 -34.90
CA ILE A 254 -38.39 4.45 -35.54
C ILE A 254 -38.67 5.70 -36.41
N PRO A 255 -39.89 6.01 -36.93
CA PRO A 255 -40.04 7.08 -37.94
C PRO A 255 -39.51 8.47 -37.57
N ARG A 256 -39.63 8.90 -36.30
CA ARG A 256 -39.10 10.21 -35.88
C ARG A 256 -37.56 10.24 -35.86
N LEU A 257 -36.92 9.12 -35.51
CA LEU A 257 -35.46 8.99 -35.55
C LEU A 257 -34.93 8.90 -37.00
N LEU A 258 -35.67 8.23 -37.91
CA LEU A 258 -35.39 8.29 -39.35
C LEU A 258 -35.50 9.71 -39.90
N ASN A 259 -36.50 10.48 -39.48
CA ASN A 259 -36.63 11.88 -39.87
C ASN A 259 -35.49 12.77 -39.35
N TYR A 260 -35.01 12.51 -38.14
CA TYR A 260 -33.82 13.18 -37.57
C TYR A 260 -32.56 12.90 -38.39
N PHE A 261 -32.28 11.64 -38.74
CA PHE A 261 -31.15 11.30 -39.62
C PHE A 261 -31.29 11.92 -41.01
N GLY A 262 -32.50 11.91 -41.60
CA GLY A 262 -32.79 12.59 -42.88
C GLY A 262 -32.56 14.10 -42.84
N GLY A 263 -32.95 14.78 -41.76
CA GLY A 263 -32.70 16.22 -41.57
C GLY A 263 -31.21 16.58 -41.48
N LEU A 264 -30.37 15.64 -41.04
CA LEU A 264 -28.90 15.72 -41.01
C LEU A 264 -28.23 15.22 -42.30
N GLY A 265 -28.99 14.77 -43.31
CA GLY A 265 -28.47 14.17 -44.54
C GLY A 265 -27.83 12.79 -44.37
N ARG A 266 -28.01 12.15 -43.20
CA ARG A 266 -27.39 10.87 -42.82
C ARG A 266 -28.17 9.68 -43.37
N LEU A 267 -28.00 9.47 -44.67
CA LEU A 267 -28.73 8.45 -45.42
C LEU A 267 -28.27 7.01 -45.10
N ALA A 268 -26.97 6.80 -44.84
CA ALA A 268 -26.43 5.49 -44.43
C ALA A 268 -27.00 5.04 -43.07
N ASP A 269 -27.08 5.95 -42.09
CA ASP A 269 -27.72 5.70 -40.80
C ASP A 269 -29.23 5.43 -40.94
N SER A 270 -29.89 6.15 -41.86
CA SER A 270 -31.31 5.90 -42.17
C SER A 270 -31.53 4.48 -42.71
N ALA A 271 -30.63 3.99 -43.58
CA ALA A 271 -30.66 2.60 -44.06
C ALA A 271 -30.27 1.59 -42.96
N ASN A 272 -29.29 1.89 -42.11
CA ASN A 272 -28.88 1.02 -41.00
C ASN A 272 -29.96 0.87 -39.92
N LEU A 273 -30.75 1.92 -39.65
CA LEU A 273 -31.91 1.83 -38.76
C LEU A 273 -33.04 0.98 -39.34
N ILE A 274 -33.23 1.00 -40.68
CA ILE A 274 -34.15 0.09 -41.39
C ILE A 274 -33.62 -1.35 -41.37
N ARG A 275 -32.32 -1.57 -41.61
CA ARG A 275 -31.66 -2.89 -41.47
C ARG A 275 -31.87 -3.44 -40.05
N LEU A 276 -31.64 -2.61 -39.01
CA LEU A 276 -31.87 -2.98 -37.61
C LEU A 276 -33.31 -3.41 -37.35
N GLN A 277 -34.31 -2.63 -37.81
CA GLN A 277 -35.72 -3.00 -37.65
C GLN A 277 -36.06 -4.33 -38.37
N LYS A 278 -35.47 -4.59 -39.55
CA LYS A 278 -35.66 -5.85 -40.27
C LYS A 278 -34.99 -7.05 -39.59
N THR A 279 -33.82 -6.87 -38.97
CA THR A 279 -33.16 -7.91 -38.16
C THR A 279 -33.96 -8.22 -36.89
N VAL A 280 -34.48 -7.19 -36.20
CA VAL A 280 -35.25 -7.36 -34.96
C VAL A 280 -36.67 -7.90 -35.22
N ARG A 281 -37.27 -7.63 -36.40
CA ARG A 281 -38.60 -8.12 -36.79
C ARG A 281 -38.60 -8.76 -38.19
N PRO A 282 -38.27 -10.07 -38.30
CA PRO A 282 -38.18 -10.78 -39.57
C PRO A 282 -39.46 -10.74 -40.43
N ASP A 283 -40.65 -10.76 -39.81
CA ASP A 283 -41.96 -10.77 -40.51
C ASP A 283 -42.31 -9.48 -41.26
N TRP A 284 -41.46 -8.45 -41.14
CA TRP A 284 -41.69 -7.16 -41.75
C TRP A 284 -41.51 -7.19 -43.28
N ARG A 285 -42.42 -6.54 -44.01
CA ARG A 285 -42.64 -6.70 -45.47
C ARG A 285 -41.51 -6.17 -46.38
N VAL A 286 -40.49 -5.51 -45.83
CA VAL A 286 -39.33 -5.06 -46.61
C VAL A 286 -38.36 -6.24 -46.79
N THR A 287 -38.20 -6.72 -48.03
CA THR A 287 -37.10 -7.60 -48.42
C THR A 287 -35.86 -6.77 -48.71
N ILE A 288 -34.78 -6.96 -47.94
CA ILE A 288 -33.48 -6.30 -48.14
C ILE A 288 -32.48 -7.35 -48.61
N ALA A 289 -31.89 -7.18 -49.79
CA ALA A 289 -30.78 -8.00 -50.27
C ALA A 289 -29.43 -7.43 -49.79
N GLN A 290 -28.42 -8.30 -49.63
CA GLN A 290 -27.08 -7.90 -49.18
C GLN A 290 -26.34 -6.92 -50.12
N GLY A 291 -26.83 -6.73 -51.35
CA GLY A 291 -26.31 -5.77 -52.34
C GLY A 291 -27.20 -4.56 -52.58
N ASP A 292 -28.26 -4.34 -51.78
CA ASP A 292 -29.13 -3.16 -51.96
C ASP A 292 -28.45 -1.88 -51.43
N SER A 293 -28.45 -0.84 -52.25
CA SER A 293 -27.94 0.48 -51.87
C SER A 293 -28.80 1.13 -50.78
N ASP A 294 -28.17 1.91 -49.90
CA ASP A 294 -28.85 2.60 -48.80
C ASP A 294 -30.03 3.44 -49.29
N GLU A 295 -29.88 4.11 -50.43
CA GLU A 295 -30.91 4.95 -51.05
C GLU A 295 -32.12 4.12 -51.51
N LYS A 296 -31.89 2.92 -52.08
CA LYS A 296 -32.95 2.00 -52.46
C LYS A 296 -33.72 1.52 -51.22
N ILE A 297 -33.01 1.12 -50.16
CA ILE A 297 -33.61 0.64 -48.91
C ILE A 297 -34.54 1.70 -48.31
N VAL A 298 -34.09 2.96 -48.24
CA VAL A 298 -34.91 4.07 -47.70
C VAL A 298 -36.07 4.41 -48.63
N LYS A 299 -35.88 4.42 -49.96
CA LYS A 299 -36.97 4.65 -50.93
C LYS A 299 -38.04 3.55 -50.89
N ASP A 300 -37.66 2.29 -50.74
CA ASP A 300 -38.60 1.18 -50.68
C ASP A 300 -39.33 1.11 -49.32
N PHE A 301 -38.66 1.44 -48.21
CA PHE A 301 -39.32 1.68 -46.92
C PHE A 301 -40.41 2.76 -47.01
N LEU A 302 -40.10 3.89 -47.66
CA LEU A 302 -41.03 5.02 -47.83
C LEU A 302 -42.25 4.65 -48.68
N LYS A 303 -42.07 3.93 -49.80
CA LYS A 303 -43.17 3.42 -50.63
C LYS A 303 -44.12 2.52 -49.84
N GLN A 304 -43.57 1.63 -49.00
CA GLN A 304 -44.38 0.69 -48.22
C GLN A 304 -45.05 1.32 -46.99
N ASN A 305 -44.44 2.33 -46.36
CA ASN A 305 -44.93 2.94 -45.12
C ASN A 305 -45.53 4.35 -45.30
N ASN A 306 -46.40 4.52 -46.30
CA ASN A 306 -47.16 5.78 -46.52
C ASN A 306 -47.87 6.30 -45.24
N ARG A 307 -48.24 5.40 -44.30
CA ARG A 307 -48.78 5.72 -42.96
C ARG A 307 -47.90 6.66 -42.11
N PHE A 308 -46.62 6.82 -42.44
CA PHE A 308 -45.67 7.66 -41.70
C PHE A 308 -45.19 8.89 -42.49
N ARG A 309 -45.78 9.19 -43.65
CA ARG A 309 -45.34 10.25 -44.56
C ARG A 309 -45.20 11.63 -43.90
N GLU A 310 -46.13 12.00 -43.04
CA GLU A 310 -46.10 13.26 -42.26
C GLU A 310 -44.94 13.29 -41.25
N LYS A 311 -44.64 12.15 -40.61
CA LYS A 311 -43.56 12.01 -39.61
C LYS A 311 -42.16 11.96 -40.25
N LEU A 312 -42.06 11.92 -41.58
CA LEU A 312 -40.84 11.71 -42.37
C LEU A 312 -40.55 12.87 -43.34
N ALA A 313 -41.17 14.05 -43.12
CA ALA A 313 -41.11 15.18 -44.03
C ALA A 313 -39.67 15.68 -44.33
N ASP A 314 -38.77 15.73 -43.34
CA ASP A 314 -37.39 16.19 -43.55
C ASP A 314 -36.59 15.21 -44.41
N LEU A 315 -36.77 13.90 -44.17
CA LEU A 315 -36.13 12.81 -44.91
C LEU A 315 -36.63 12.73 -46.36
N ILE A 316 -37.95 12.82 -46.57
CA ILE A 316 -38.56 12.82 -47.92
C ILE A 316 -38.05 14.03 -48.71
N ALA A 317 -38.01 15.22 -48.10
CA ALA A 317 -37.49 16.42 -48.74
C ALA A 317 -35.98 16.33 -49.03
N PHE A 318 -35.18 15.72 -48.14
CA PHE A 318 -33.76 15.47 -48.39
C PHE A 318 -33.55 14.56 -49.60
N ILE A 319 -34.27 13.42 -49.67
CA ILE A 319 -34.19 12.48 -50.80
C ILE A 319 -34.63 13.11 -52.13
N ASN A 320 -35.59 14.05 -52.10
CA ASN A 320 -36.12 14.70 -53.30
C ASN A 320 -35.34 15.94 -53.75
N THR A 321 -34.52 16.56 -52.89
CA THR A 321 -33.89 17.87 -53.18
C THR A 321 -32.40 17.98 -52.83
N GLY A 322 -31.83 17.03 -52.10
CA GLY A 322 -30.47 17.09 -51.55
C GLY A 322 -30.27 18.10 -50.40
N LYS A 323 -31.15 19.12 -50.26
CA LYS A 323 -31.03 20.15 -49.22
C LYS A 323 -31.24 19.61 -47.81
N LEU A 324 -30.35 19.98 -46.90
CA LEU A 324 -30.43 19.72 -45.46
C LEU A 324 -31.56 20.53 -44.80
N LYS A 325 -31.94 20.18 -43.58
CA LYS A 325 -32.97 20.93 -42.83
C LYS A 325 -32.52 22.39 -42.56
N THR A 326 -31.30 22.55 -42.07
CA THR A 326 -30.71 23.85 -41.69
C THR A 326 -30.69 24.86 -42.85
N GLU A 327 -30.44 24.38 -44.07
CA GLU A 327 -30.37 25.21 -45.28
C GLU A 327 -31.73 25.81 -45.65
N ARG A 328 -32.82 25.06 -45.42
CA ARG A 328 -34.20 25.51 -45.65
C ARG A 328 -34.67 26.49 -44.58
N GLU A 329 -34.19 26.35 -43.35
CA GLU A 329 -34.49 27.27 -42.24
C GLU A 329 -33.81 28.64 -42.46
N THR A 330 -32.64 28.69 -43.10
CA THR A 330 -31.98 29.96 -43.49
C THR A 330 -32.62 30.71 -44.68
N GLU A 331 -33.53 30.08 -45.43
CA GLU A 331 -34.21 30.71 -46.58
C GLU A 331 -35.52 31.44 -46.21
N GLN A 332 -35.91 31.48 -44.93
CA GLN A 332 -37.12 32.18 -44.46
C GLN A 332 -36.84 33.63 -43.96
N PRO A 333 -37.47 34.67 -44.53
CA PRO A 333 -37.22 36.06 -44.15
C PRO A 333 -38.09 36.51 -42.95
N VAL A 334 -37.60 36.35 -41.72
CA VAL A 334 -38.32 36.83 -40.51
C VAL A 334 -37.42 37.63 -39.55
N GLY A 335 -37.75 38.93 -39.42
CA GLY A 335 -37.77 39.67 -38.16
C GLY A 335 -36.49 39.75 -37.31
N VAL A 336 -35.75 40.86 -37.44
CA VAL A 336 -34.67 41.22 -36.51
C VAL A 336 -35.18 41.32 -35.07
N ARG A 337 -34.60 40.54 -34.16
CA ARG A 337 -34.51 40.90 -32.74
C ARG A 337 -33.32 40.23 -32.07
N GLU A 338 -32.31 41.02 -31.73
CA GLU A 338 -31.15 40.53 -30.98
C GLU A 338 -31.57 40.04 -29.59
N LYS A 339 -31.06 38.87 -29.19
CA LYS A 339 -30.86 38.51 -27.79
C LYS A 339 -29.40 38.12 -27.60
N VAL A 340 -28.71 38.92 -26.79
CA VAL A 340 -27.30 38.70 -26.44
C VAL A 340 -27.17 37.36 -25.72
N VAL A 341 -26.51 36.40 -26.37
CA VAL A 341 -25.99 35.19 -25.73
C VAL A 341 -24.54 35.47 -25.35
N PRO A 342 -24.07 35.16 -24.12
CA PRO A 342 -22.70 35.44 -23.73
C PRO A 342 -21.68 34.74 -24.65
N ARG A 343 -20.73 35.50 -25.20
CA ARG A 343 -19.54 34.92 -25.83
C ARG A 343 -18.72 34.20 -24.77
N VAL A 344 -18.78 32.87 -24.75
CA VAL A 344 -17.76 32.04 -24.11
C VAL A 344 -16.58 31.98 -25.07
N ASP A 345 -15.43 32.52 -24.67
CA ASP A 345 -14.33 32.84 -25.58
C ASP A 345 -13.72 31.63 -26.32
N LYS A 346 -14.05 31.52 -27.60
CA LYS A 346 -13.37 30.63 -28.56
C LYS A 346 -12.08 31.26 -29.11
N ARG A 347 -11.06 31.43 -28.26
CA ARG A 347 -9.66 31.67 -28.69
C ARG A 347 -8.65 30.76 -27.98
N ARG A 348 -8.78 29.44 -28.16
CA ARG A 348 -7.60 28.54 -28.07
C ARG A 348 -6.80 28.65 -29.37
N ALA A 349 -5.94 29.67 -29.44
CA ALA A 349 -5.06 29.88 -30.59
C ALA A 349 -4.17 28.65 -30.82
N ARG A 350 -4.14 28.12 -32.06
CA ARG A 350 -3.21 27.05 -32.44
C ARG A 350 -1.85 27.69 -32.75
N ILE A 351 -0.87 27.45 -31.89
CA ILE A 351 0.50 27.93 -32.10
C ILE A 351 1.15 27.06 -33.19
N THR A 352 1.30 27.62 -34.39
CA THR A 352 2.03 27.03 -35.51
C THR A 352 3.35 27.77 -35.73
N SER A 353 4.27 27.18 -36.50
CA SER A 353 5.53 27.84 -36.89
C SER A 353 5.33 29.14 -37.69
N ALA A 354 4.18 29.30 -38.35
CA ALA A 354 3.77 30.55 -39.00
C ALA A 354 3.21 31.56 -37.98
N ASN A 355 2.25 31.14 -37.15
CA ASN A 355 1.52 32.03 -36.24
C ASN A 355 2.40 32.62 -35.12
N ILE A 356 3.56 32.03 -34.82
CA ILE A 356 4.53 32.59 -33.85
C ILE A 356 5.00 34.01 -34.22
N ARG A 357 4.91 34.43 -35.49
CA ARG A 357 5.39 35.73 -35.99
C ARG A 357 4.31 36.79 -36.25
N GLY A 358 3.06 36.54 -35.91
CA GLY A 358 1.97 37.49 -36.12
C GLY A 358 1.21 37.81 -34.82
N ALA A 359 0.35 38.82 -34.87
CA ALA A 359 -0.46 39.26 -33.73
C ALA A 359 -1.45 38.19 -33.20
N ASP A 360 -1.81 37.18 -34.01
CA ASP A 360 -2.56 35.99 -33.56
C ASP A 360 -1.70 34.96 -32.80
N GLY A 361 -0.40 35.21 -32.65
CA GLY A 361 0.56 34.42 -31.91
C GLY A 361 0.61 34.74 -30.41
N PRO A 362 1.42 33.99 -29.62
CA PRO A 362 1.51 34.15 -28.17
C PRO A 362 2.18 35.47 -27.71
N LEU A 363 2.60 36.33 -28.63
CA LEU A 363 3.26 37.61 -28.37
C LEU A 363 2.35 38.82 -28.65
N GLY A 364 1.26 38.67 -29.41
CA GLY A 364 0.40 39.79 -29.79
C GLY A 364 1.17 40.93 -30.48
N GLU A 365 0.83 42.16 -30.12
CA GLU A 365 1.43 43.40 -30.64
C GLU A 365 2.95 43.52 -30.36
N LEU A 366 3.46 42.87 -29.30
CA LEU A 366 4.90 42.82 -28.99
C LEU A 366 5.73 42.08 -30.06
N SER A 367 5.08 41.37 -31.00
CA SER A 367 5.76 40.77 -32.15
C SER A 367 6.22 41.78 -33.21
N GLU A 368 5.69 43.01 -33.19
CA GLU A 368 6.17 44.12 -34.02
C GLU A 368 7.37 44.85 -33.39
N GLU A 369 7.43 44.90 -32.06
CA GLU A 369 8.48 45.58 -31.29
C GLU A 369 9.76 44.72 -31.14
N TYR A 370 9.63 43.38 -31.11
CA TYR A 370 10.75 42.46 -30.88
C TYR A 370 10.91 41.40 -31.99
N SER A 371 12.03 41.42 -32.71
CA SER A 371 12.29 40.49 -33.82
C SER A 371 12.58 39.05 -33.35
N VAL A 372 11.59 38.16 -33.43
CA VAL A 372 11.71 36.76 -32.98
C VAL A 372 12.24 35.81 -34.07
N LYS A 373 13.46 35.31 -33.88
CA LYS A 373 14.07 34.27 -34.73
C LYS A 373 13.82 32.87 -34.16
N VAL A 374 13.11 32.04 -34.93
CA VAL A 374 13.00 30.59 -34.67
C VAL A 374 14.26 29.90 -35.19
N VAL A 375 15.12 29.43 -34.28
CA VAL A 375 16.38 28.73 -34.61
C VAL A 375 16.15 27.22 -34.56
N LYS A 376 16.44 26.52 -35.67
CA LYS A 376 16.63 25.05 -35.64
C LYS A 376 18.00 24.75 -35.04
N SER A 377 18.06 23.85 -34.06
CA SER A 377 19.33 23.36 -33.50
C SER A 377 19.83 22.14 -34.27
N GLU A 378 20.48 22.36 -35.41
CA GLU A 378 21.27 21.34 -36.11
C GLU A 378 22.69 21.87 -36.36
N GLY A 379 23.69 21.02 -36.16
CA GLY A 379 25.10 21.41 -36.16
C GLY A 379 25.82 21.03 -37.43
N SER A 380 26.20 22.02 -38.23
CA SER A 380 27.28 21.95 -39.21
C SER A 380 27.95 23.33 -39.31
N GLY A 381 29.28 23.35 -39.40
CA GLY A 381 30.07 24.59 -39.56
C GLY A 381 30.28 24.95 -41.04
N ALA A 382 31.15 25.91 -41.38
CA ALA A 382 32.06 26.69 -40.53
C ALA A 382 32.49 28.00 -41.25
N GLU A 383 33.57 28.61 -40.74
CA GLU A 383 34.35 29.73 -41.32
C GLU A 383 33.76 31.15 -41.19
N GLY A 384 34.53 32.19 -40.82
CA GLY A 384 35.96 32.17 -40.42
C GLY A 384 36.50 33.53 -39.92
N ALA A 385 37.82 33.54 -39.61
CA ALA A 385 38.64 34.67 -39.10
C ALA A 385 38.39 35.12 -37.64
N GLU A 386 39.40 35.44 -36.80
CA GLU A 386 40.87 35.35 -36.99
C GLU A 386 41.68 35.25 -35.65
N ARG A 387 42.93 34.76 -35.76
CA ARG A 387 44.15 35.00 -34.93
C ARG A 387 44.46 34.25 -33.59
N LYS A 388 45.67 33.64 -33.62
CA LYS A 388 46.68 33.41 -32.54
C LYS A 388 46.39 32.33 -31.47
N GLU A 389 47.35 31.55 -30.94
CA GLU A 389 48.75 31.10 -31.23
C GLU A 389 49.18 30.14 -30.08
N GLU A 390 50.12 29.19 -30.09
CA GLU A 390 50.81 28.28 -31.04
C GLU A 390 50.97 26.93 -30.26
N GLY A 391 51.29 25.79 -30.89
CA GLY A 391 51.39 24.51 -30.15
C GLY A 391 51.79 23.26 -30.96
N ARG A 392 52.90 23.29 -31.71
CA ARG A 392 53.56 22.15 -32.40
C ARG A 392 53.39 20.75 -31.75
N GLY A 393 53.04 19.72 -32.53
CA GLY A 393 52.91 18.32 -32.01
C GLY A 393 53.08 17.09 -32.95
N ARG A 394 53.38 17.25 -34.24
CA ARG A 394 53.75 16.22 -35.29
C ARG A 394 53.58 14.70 -35.03
N GLY A 395 52.82 14.01 -35.90
CA GLY A 395 52.96 12.55 -36.21
C GLY A 395 51.82 11.95 -37.05
N ARG A 396 51.83 11.93 -38.40
CA ARG A 396 52.41 10.91 -39.33
C ARG A 396 51.92 9.46 -39.04
N TRP A 397 51.27 8.69 -39.93
CA TRP A 397 51.20 8.65 -41.41
C TRP A 397 49.80 8.23 -41.97
N ARG A 398 49.51 8.65 -43.23
CA ARG A 398 48.98 7.91 -44.43
C ARG A 398 48.44 6.46 -44.27
N SER A 399 47.55 5.94 -45.14
CA SER A 399 47.27 6.32 -46.55
C SER A 399 45.96 5.74 -47.15
N ARG A 400 45.46 6.40 -48.22
CA ARG A 400 44.73 5.86 -49.40
C ARG A 400 43.32 5.25 -49.22
N GLU A 401 42.27 5.76 -49.89
CA GLU A 401 41.86 5.59 -51.33
C GLU A 401 41.24 4.19 -51.60
N GLN A 402 40.12 4.01 -52.35
CA GLN A 402 39.36 4.90 -53.25
C GLN A 402 37.92 4.36 -53.53
N LYS A 403 36.99 5.22 -53.98
CA LYS A 403 35.81 4.96 -54.89
C LYS A 403 34.61 4.10 -54.38
N GLN A 404 33.33 4.50 -54.60
CA GLN A 404 32.47 4.53 -55.83
C GLN A 404 32.08 3.10 -56.30
N GLU A 405 30.85 2.76 -56.76
CA GLU A 405 29.72 3.58 -57.25
C GLU A 405 28.34 2.80 -57.26
N GLN A 406 27.21 3.53 -57.36
CA GLN A 406 25.94 3.27 -58.11
C GLN A 406 25.16 1.91 -58.17
N LYS A 407 23.81 2.04 -58.07
CA LYS A 407 22.70 1.51 -58.95
C LYS A 407 22.42 -0.02 -59.02
N ASP A 408 21.26 -0.55 -59.51
CA ASP A 408 20.08 0.07 -60.18
C ASP A 408 18.71 -0.66 -59.98
N GLU A 409 17.68 -0.13 -60.67
CA GLU A 409 16.31 -0.62 -61.04
C GLU A 409 16.32 -2.03 -61.77
N GLU A 410 15.24 -2.78 -62.16
CA GLU A 410 13.76 -2.72 -62.07
C GLU A 410 13.07 -4.11 -62.39
N ASP A 411 11.77 -4.27 -62.02
CA ASP A 411 10.60 -5.02 -62.60
C ASP A 411 10.62 -6.52 -63.12
N GLY A 412 9.41 -7.10 -63.32
CA GLY A 412 9.06 -8.40 -63.98
C GLY A 412 8.60 -9.53 -63.02
N GLN A 413 7.39 -10.17 -63.03
CA GLN A 413 6.57 -10.87 -64.06
C GLN A 413 7.20 -12.18 -64.62
N GLU A 414 6.51 -13.32 -64.84
CA GLU A 414 5.12 -13.81 -64.63
C GLU A 414 5.06 -15.38 -64.64
N LYS A 415 3.99 -16.01 -64.08
CA LYS A 415 3.29 -17.30 -64.46
C LYS A 415 4.08 -18.61 -64.86
N GLU A 416 3.58 -19.87 -64.86
CA GLU A 416 2.41 -20.61 -64.33
C GLU A 416 2.64 -22.16 -64.47
N VAL A 417 1.93 -23.03 -63.71
CA VAL A 417 1.31 -24.36 -64.12
C VAL A 417 2.23 -25.51 -64.66
N ALA A 418 2.08 -26.83 -64.40
CA ALA A 418 1.06 -27.68 -63.75
C ALA A 418 1.59 -29.08 -63.28
N MET A 419 0.80 -29.74 -62.40
CA MET A 419 0.59 -31.22 -62.28
C MET A 419 1.77 -32.14 -61.84
N THR A 420 1.57 -33.24 -61.10
CA THR A 420 0.57 -34.31 -61.32
C THR A 420 0.08 -35.06 -60.05
N LYS A 421 -1.23 -35.41 -60.08
CA LYS A 421 -1.89 -36.69 -59.67
C LYS A 421 -1.80 -37.23 -58.22
N ASN A 422 -2.98 -37.27 -57.58
CA ASN A 422 -3.71 -38.45 -57.03
C ASN A 422 -3.09 -39.31 -55.89
N THR A 423 -3.83 -39.95 -54.96
CA THR A 423 -5.28 -40.19 -54.84
C THR A 423 -5.77 -40.41 -53.38
N PHE A 424 -7.05 -40.09 -53.13
CA PHE A 424 -8.01 -40.75 -52.21
C PHE A 424 -7.79 -40.90 -50.67
N ASN A 425 -8.66 -40.21 -49.93
CA ASN A 425 -9.53 -40.75 -48.85
C ASN A 425 -8.98 -41.63 -47.71
N ARG A 426 -8.77 -41.00 -46.54
CA ARG A 426 -9.49 -41.36 -45.30
C ARG A 426 -9.49 -40.20 -44.28
N LYS A 427 -10.52 -39.33 -44.35
CA LYS A 427 -10.79 -38.28 -43.33
C LYS A 427 -12.20 -38.44 -42.75
N ASN A 428 -12.29 -39.14 -41.63
CA ASN A 428 -13.33 -38.95 -40.62
C ASN A 428 -12.77 -39.37 -39.25
N ALA A 429 -13.41 -38.92 -38.16
CA ALA A 429 -12.96 -39.14 -36.76
C ALA A 429 -11.56 -38.57 -36.40
N LYS A 430 -11.35 -37.25 -36.59
CA LYS A 430 -10.32 -36.50 -35.82
C LYS A 430 -10.51 -34.97 -35.67
N ASN A 431 -11.39 -34.33 -36.46
CA ASN A 431 -11.55 -32.86 -36.42
C ASN A 431 -12.27 -32.29 -35.17
N ALA A 432 -12.90 -33.11 -34.34
CA ALA A 432 -13.70 -32.65 -33.19
C ALA A 432 -12.89 -32.12 -31.97
N LYS A 433 -11.54 -32.15 -32.01
CA LYS A 433 -10.69 -31.63 -30.90
C LYS A 433 -9.83 -30.41 -31.24
N ASN A 434 -9.59 -30.11 -32.51
CA ASN A 434 -8.70 -29.00 -32.89
C ASN A 434 -9.44 -27.65 -33.03
N VAL A 435 -10.77 -27.65 -33.23
CA VAL A 435 -11.57 -26.42 -33.26
C VAL A 435 -11.55 -25.73 -31.89
N ASN A 436 -11.71 -26.47 -30.79
CA ASN A 436 -11.74 -25.89 -29.44
C ASN A 436 -10.38 -25.29 -29.02
N VAL A 437 -9.25 -25.82 -29.49
CA VAL A 437 -7.93 -25.24 -29.22
C VAL A 437 -7.71 -23.92 -29.99
N ALA A 438 -8.27 -23.81 -31.20
CA ALA A 438 -8.27 -22.55 -31.94
C ALA A 438 -9.23 -21.52 -31.30
N ALA A 439 -10.45 -21.93 -30.93
CA ALA A 439 -11.44 -21.09 -30.27
C ALA A 439 -10.93 -20.56 -28.92
N GLN A 440 -10.32 -21.41 -28.09
CA GLN A 440 -9.73 -20.99 -26.82
C GLN A 440 -8.63 -19.96 -27.04
N LYS A 441 -7.72 -20.18 -28.00
CA LYS A 441 -6.70 -19.18 -28.38
C LYS A 441 -7.25 -17.86 -28.96
N VAL A 442 -8.51 -17.81 -29.39
CA VAL A 442 -9.16 -16.53 -29.79
C VAL A 442 -9.80 -15.86 -28.58
N ILE A 443 -10.44 -16.63 -27.69
CA ILE A 443 -11.04 -16.13 -26.44
C ILE A 443 -9.97 -15.60 -25.48
N ASP A 444 -8.87 -16.33 -25.30
CA ASP A 444 -7.74 -15.94 -24.45
C ASP A 444 -7.02 -14.66 -24.99
N ASN A 445 -7.18 -14.34 -26.27
CA ASN A 445 -6.68 -13.10 -26.89
C ASN A 445 -7.69 -11.94 -26.88
N LEU A 446 -8.97 -12.19 -26.54
CA LEU A 446 -10.02 -11.17 -26.47
C LEU A 446 -10.12 -10.48 -25.09
N LEU A 447 -9.26 -10.84 -24.13
CA LEU A 447 -9.12 -10.17 -22.85
C LEU A 447 -7.67 -9.73 -22.59
N PRO A 448 -7.39 -8.43 -22.79
CA PRO A 448 -6.53 -7.73 -21.85
C PRO A 448 -7.27 -6.55 -21.21
N LEU A 449 -7.77 -6.76 -19.98
CA LEU A 449 -8.00 -5.66 -19.04
C LEU A 449 -6.64 -5.14 -18.53
N GLU A 450 -5.87 -4.49 -19.42
CA GLU A 450 -4.80 -3.59 -18.99
C GLU A 450 -5.44 -2.42 -18.23
N LYS A 451 -5.51 -2.57 -16.90
CA LYS A 451 -5.59 -1.44 -15.97
C LYS A 451 -4.54 -0.44 -16.41
N LYS A 452 -4.91 0.84 -16.62
CA LYS A 452 -4.01 1.91 -17.08
C LYS A 452 -2.69 1.83 -16.31
N GLU A 453 -1.64 1.34 -16.97
CA GLU A 453 -0.34 1.19 -16.33
C GLU A 453 0.15 2.57 -15.91
N ALA A 454 0.46 2.72 -14.61
CA ALA A 454 1.22 3.85 -14.14
C ALA A 454 2.53 3.93 -14.95
N PRO A 455 3.04 5.13 -15.27
CA PRO A 455 4.20 5.29 -16.15
C PRO A 455 5.35 4.38 -15.71
N LYS A 456 5.79 3.49 -16.60
CA LYS A 456 6.67 2.36 -16.27
C LYS A 456 7.96 2.83 -15.60
N VAL A 457 7.99 2.74 -14.28
CA VAL A 457 9.17 3.02 -13.47
C VAL A 457 10.20 1.94 -13.78
N GLU A 458 11.34 2.33 -14.34
CA GLU A 458 12.37 1.39 -14.77
C GLU A 458 12.99 0.68 -13.55
N LYS A 459 12.50 -0.54 -13.27
CA LYS A 459 12.91 -1.35 -12.12
C LYS A 459 14.39 -1.71 -12.17
N LEU A 460 15.03 -1.77 -11.00
CA LEU A 460 16.49 -1.86 -10.88
C LEU A 460 17.08 -3.12 -11.55
N TYR A 461 16.38 -4.27 -11.43
CA TYR A 461 16.83 -5.57 -11.97
C TYR A 461 16.13 -5.99 -13.26
N GLN A 462 15.17 -5.22 -13.78
CA GLN A 462 14.54 -5.50 -15.07
C GLN A 462 15.25 -4.68 -16.17
N ILE A 463 15.69 -5.38 -17.21
CA ILE A 463 16.51 -4.80 -18.28
C ILE A 463 15.73 -4.94 -19.59
N GLY A 464 15.07 -3.84 -19.98
CA GLY A 464 14.07 -3.80 -21.05
C GLY A 464 12.64 -3.78 -20.52
N ASN A 465 11.65 -3.76 -21.43
CA ASN A 465 10.22 -3.64 -21.12
C ASN A 465 9.57 -4.90 -20.52
N GLN A 466 10.31 -5.70 -19.76
CA GLN A 466 9.76 -6.88 -19.07
C GLN A 466 8.87 -6.44 -17.90
N VAL A 467 7.64 -6.96 -17.85
CA VAL A 467 6.69 -6.71 -16.76
C VAL A 467 7.06 -7.56 -15.55
N ASP A 468 6.93 -7.02 -14.34
CA ASP A 468 7.16 -7.77 -13.09
C ASP A 468 5.91 -8.60 -12.76
N LEU A 469 5.93 -9.88 -13.14
CA LEU A 469 4.82 -10.83 -12.94
C LEU A 469 4.85 -11.53 -11.57
N ASP A 470 5.85 -11.25 -10.72
CA ASP A 470 5.94 -11.81 -9.38
C ASP A 470 4.76 -11.31 -8.51
N TRP A 471 3.99 -12.24 -7.92
CA TRP A 471 2.85 -11.90 -7.05
C TRP A 471 3.28 -11.03 -5.86
N GLN A 472 2.62 -9.88 -5.69
CA GLN A 472 2.85 -8.93 -4.61
C GLN A 472 1.76 -9.06 -3.52
N PRO A 473 2.15 -9.34 -2.25
CA PRO A 473 1.26 -9.20 -1.09
C PRO A 473 0.54 -7.84 -1.03
N SER A 474 -0.74 -7.84 -0.68
CA SER A 474 -1.52 -6.60 -0.52
C SER A 474 -1.15 -5.85 0.75
N PHE A 475 -1.42 -4.54 0.79
CA PHE A 475 -1.25 -3.69 1.99
C PHE A 475 -1.87 -4.32 3.24
N SER A 476 -3.14 -4.75 3.17
CA SER A 476 -3.79 -5.39 4.33
C SER A 476 -3.14 -6.70 4.74
N ALA A 477 -2.59 -7.49 3.81
CA ALA A 477 -1.89 -8.72 4.16
C ALA A 477 -0.58 -8.43 4.90
N VAL A 478 0.25 -7.53 4.37
CA VAL A 478 1.55 -7.16 4.99
C VAL A 478 1.33 -6.52 6.36
N VAL A 479 0.41 -5.57 6.49
CA VAL A 479 0.11 -4.91 7.76
C VAL A 479 -0.42 -5.91 8.79
N LYS A 480 -1.35 -6.82 8.43
CA LYS A 480 -1.84 -7.85 9.37
C LYS A 480 -0.72 -8.80 9.81
N MET A 481 0.12 -9.26 8.88
CA MET A 481 1.24 -10.14 9.19
C MET A 481 2.28 -9.50 10.11
N LEU A 482 2.71 -8.26 9.82
CA LEU A 482 3.60 -7.52 10.73
C LEU A 482 2.93 -7.25 12.08
N LEU A 483 1.67 -6.80 12.09
CA LEU A 483 0.97 -6.43 13.32
C LEU A 483 0.86 -7.60 14.29
N SER A 484 0.55 -8.80 13.82
CA SER A 484 0.55 -10.02 14.66
C SER A 484 1.90 -10.28 15.32
N ILE A 485 3.02 -10.08 14.60
CA ILE A 485 4.38 -10.24 15.14
C ILE A 485 4.75 -9.10 16.10
N ARG A 486 4.34 -7.86 15.83
CA ARG A 486 4.64 -6.70 16.69
C ARG A 486 3.79 -6.70 17.98
N ILE A 487 2.56 -7.23 17.94
CA ILE A 487 1.76 -7.55 19.14
C ILE A 487 2.45 -8.64 19.97
N ALA A 488 2.87 -9.74 19.33
CA ALA A 488 3.60 -10.82 20.01
C ALA A 488 4.91 -10.32 20.66
N SER A 489 5.62 -9.41 19.99
CA SER A 489 6.80 -8.71 20.52
C SER A 489 6.48 -7.81 21.72
N ALA A 490 5.37 -7.08 21.70
CA ALA A 490 4.96 -6.22 22.82
C ALA A 490 4.57 -7.02 24.08
N LEU A 491 4.02 -8.24 23.91
CA LEU A 491 3.53 -9.10 25.00
C LEU A 491 4.58 -10.07 25.57
N TRP A 492 5.39 -10.69 24.71
CA TRP A 492 6.37 -11.74 25.08
C TRP A 492 7.84 -11.34 24.82
N GLY A 493 8.08 -10.13 24.33
CA GLY A 493 9.43 -9.57 24.20
C GLY A 493 10.01 -9.20 25.56
N ILE A 494 11.06 -9.90 25.96
CA ILE A 494 11.83 -9.64 27.18
C ILE A 494 12.62 -8.33 27.10
N ILE A 495 12.88 -7.71 28.25
CA ILE A 495 13.73 -6.53 28.37
C ILE A 495 15.15 -7.00 28.65
N ASN A 496 16.09 -6.70 27.75
CA ASN A 496 17.48 -7.19 27.83
C ASN A 496 18.49 -6.12 28.26
N ASP A 497 18.06 -4.87 28.39
CA ASP A 497 18.92 -3.71 28.59
C ASP A 497 18.39 -2.89 29.78
N CYS A 498 19.20 -2.76 30.84
CA CYS A 498 18.83 -2.00 32.03
C CYS A 498 18.72 -0.49 31.75
N ASP A 499 19.35 0.01 30.68
CA ASP A 499 19.15 1.38 30.20
C ASP A 499 17.74 1.59 29.62
N GLU A 500 17.14 0.58 28.97
CA GLU A 500 15.74 0.69 28.48
C GLU A 500 14.83 1.05 29.67
N VAL A 501 15.09 0.42 30.82
CA VAL A 501 14.39 0.62 32.09
C VAL A 501 14.75 1.97 32.69
N TYR A 502 15.96 2.11 33.24
CA TYR A 502 16.33 3.21 34.13
C TYR A 502 16.57 4.55 33.40
N ASN A 503 16.75 4.54 32.08
CA ASN A 503 16.97 5.74 31.28
C ASN A 503 15.79 6.12 30.36
N TYR A 504 14.76 5.28 30.21
CA TYR A 504 13.58 5.62 29.39
C TYR A 504 12.24 5.25 30.05
N TRP A 505 12.02 4.01 30.49
CA TRP A 505 10.78 3.64 31.20
C TRP A 505 10.61 4.37 32.54
N GLU A 506 11.67 4.52 33.34
CA GLU A 506 11.60 5.18 34.64
C GLU A 506 11.38 6.70 34.55
N PRO A 507 12.08 7.46 33.66
CA PRO A 507 11.69 8.83 33.34
C PRO A 507 10.25 8.96 32.81
N LEU A 508 9.77 8.02 31.98
CA LEU A 508 8.38 8.04 31.50
C LEU A 508 7.37 7.78 32.64
N HIS A 509 7.67 6.85 33.55
CA HIS A 509 6.88 6.62 34.76
C HIS A 509 6.86 7.86 35.67
N MET A 510 7.96 8.62 35.74
CA MET A 510 8.00 9.91 36.46
C MET A 510 7.15 10.99 35.77
N PHE A 511 7.16 11.09 34.45
CA PHE A 511 6.30 12.03 33.72
C PHE A 511 4.79 11.73 33.89
N LEU A 512 4.41 10.47 34.08
CA LEU A 512 3.02 10.05 34.29
C LEU A 512 2.58 10.11 35.76
N TYR A 513 3.35 9.50 36.66
CA TYR A 513 2.97 9.25 38.05
C TYR A 513 3.80 10.03 39.08
N LYS A 514 4.76 10.87 38.64
CA LYS A 514 5.67 11.70 39.47
C LYS A 514 6.66 10.90 40.34
N GLU A 515 6.85 9.62 40.03
CA GLU A 515 7.73 8.70 40.75
C GLU A 515 8.53 7.81 39.78
N GLY A 516 9.60 7.18 40.26
CA GLY A 516 10.48 6.33 39.46
C GLY A 516 11.95 6.62 39.74
N PHE A 517 12.85 6.02 38.96
CA PHE A 517 14.30 6.18 39.12
C PHE A 517 14.95 7.05 38.03
N GLN A 518 16.09 7.65 38.38
CA GLN A 518 16.97 8.44 37.52
C GLN A 518 18.42 7.96 37.62
N THR A 519 19.12 8.03 36.50
CA THR A 519 20.57 7.91 36.42
C THR A 519 21.24 9.28 36.64
N TRP A 520 22.57 9.30 36.75
CA TRP A 520 23.35 10.55 36.77
C TRP A 520 23.19 11.36 35.46
N GLU A 521 22.85 10.69 34.36
CA GLU A 521 22.78 11.27 33.01
C GLU A 521 21.64 12.29 32.82
N TYR A 522 20.58 12.17 33.63
CA TYR A 522 19.46 13.10 33.75
C TYR A 522 19.66 14.18 34.82
N SER A 523 20.77 14.19 35.55
CA SER A 523 21.10 15.29 36.47
C SER A 523 21.31 16.60 35.68
N PRO A 524 20.74 17.74 36.13
CA PRO A 524 21.02 19.06 35.55
C PRO A 524 22.49 19.49 35.57
N ILE A 525 23.40 18.76 36.24
CA ILE A 525 24.84 18.93 36.08
C ILE A 525 25.25 18.49 34.67
N TYR A 526 25.07 17.20 34.35
CA TYR A 526 25.60 16.57 33.14
C TYR A 526 24.68 16.76 31.92
N ALA A 527 23.37 16.55 32.09
CA ALA A 527 22.33 16.73 31.07
C ALA A 527 22.70 16.12 29.70
N ILE A 528 23.02 14.82 29.66
CA ILE A 528 23.43 14.11 28.43
C ILE A 528 22.29 13.31 27.76
N ARG A 529 21.16 13.10 28.44
CA ARG A 529 19.92 12.59 27.85
C ARG A 529 18.95 13.75 27.55
N SER A 530 18.14 13.60 26.50
CA SER A 530 17.16 14.61 26.07
C SER A 530 15.77 14.28 26.64
N TYR A 531 15.15 15.25 27.33
CA TYR A 531 13.76 15.13 27.76
C TYR A 531 12.78 15.20 26.58
N LEU A 532 13.15 15.80 25.44
CA LEU A 532 12.33 15.73 24.22
C LEU A 532 12.06 14.28 23.79
N TYR A 533 13.05 13.38 23.90
CA TYR A 533 12.89 11.98 23.52
C TYR A 533 11.83 11.27 24.39
N ILE A 534 11.85 11.51 25.71
CA ILE A 534 10.82 11.03 26.64
C ILE A 534 9.47 11.67 26.31
N TYR A 535 9.44 12.98 26.07
CA TYR A 535 8.21 13.74 25.83
C TYR A 535 7.42 13.26 24.60
N ILE A 536 8.12 12.85 23.52
CA ILE A 536 7.50 12.25 22.31
C ILE A 536 6.71 10.98 22.64
N HIS A 537 7.17 10.19 23.62
CA HIS A 537 6.52 8.95 24.05
C HIS A 537 5.52 9.18 25.19
N TYR A 538 5.73 10.23 26.00
CA TYR A 538 4.79 10.68 27.02
C TYR A 538 3.43 11.10 26.45
N VAL A 539 3.39 11.78 25.29
CA VAL A 539 2.12 12.20 24.67
C VAL A 539 1.15 11.02 24.47
N PRO A 540 1.48 9.94 23.72
CA PRO A 540 0.59 8.78 23.62
C PRO A 540 0.43 8.02 24.95
N ALA A 541 1.49 7.92 25.78
CA ALA A 541 1.40 7.25 27.07
C ALA A 541 0.41 7.92 28.04
N SER A 542 0.29 9.26 28.00
CA SER A 542 -0.67 10.02 28.82
C SER A 542 -2.12 9.74 28.41
N VAL A 543 -2.38 9.54 27.11
CA VAL A 543 -3.68 9.09 26.61
C VAL A 543 -3.98 7.67 27.07
N PHE A 544 -2.99 6.77 27.07
CA PHE A 544 -3.18 5.41 27.59
C PHE A 544 -3.40 5.39 29.11
N ALA A 545 -2.67 6.19 29.89
CA ALA A 545 -2.90 6.34 31.33
C ALA A 545 -4.29 6.92 31.64
N TYR A 546 -4.78 7.87 30.84
CA TYR A 546 -6.16 8.38 30.96
C TYR A 546 -7.23 7.35 30.58
N LEU A 547 -6.94 6.42 29.66
CA LEU A 547 -7.88 5.38 29.21
C LEU A 547 -7.90 4.11 30.09
N PHE A 548 -6.83 3.85 30.85
CA PHE A 548 -6.66 2.61 31.63
C PHE A 548 -6.38 2.84 33.12
N GLU A 549 -6.40 4.10 33.58
CA GLU A 549 -6.29 4.53 34.98
C GLU A 549 -5.15 3.81 35.74
N ASP A 550 -5.45 3.09 36.82
CA ASP A 550 -4.46 2.43 37.69
C ASP A 550 -3.77 1.21 37.05
N ALA A 551 -4.20 0.75 35.87
CA ALA A 551 -3.68 -0.44 35.20
C ALA A 551 -2.30 -0.19 34.53
N LYS A 552 -1.30 0.21 35.32
CA LYS A 552 0.07 0.56 34.86
C LYS A 552 0.69 -0.45 33.89
N ILE A 553 0.52 -1.75 34.14
CA ILE A 553 1.07 -2.82 33.29
C ILE A 553 0.44 -2.76 31.88
N VAL A 554 -0.85 -2.42 31.76
CA VAL A 554 -1.52 -2.20 30.47
C VAL A 554 -0.96 -0.97 29.78
N VAL A 555 -0.76 0.14 30.50
CA VAL A 555 -0.13 1.37 29.95
C VAL A 555 1.26 1.07 29.37
N PHE A 556 2.09 0.33 30.11
CA PHE A 556 3.40 -0.14 29.66
C PHE A 556 3.31 -0.97 28.37
N THR A 557 2.42 -1.97 28.31
CA THR A 557 2.20 -2.79 27.11
C THR A 557 1.68 -1.96 25.92
N MET A 558 0.81 -0.97 26.14
CA MET A 558 0.28 -0.11 25.09
C MET A 558 1.36 0.82 24.50
N VAL A 559 2.30 1.32 25.31
CA VAL A 559 3.47 2.07 24.81
C VAL A 559 4.39 1.17 23.97
N ARG A 560 4.67 -0.07 24.40
CA ARG A 560 5.42 -1.06 23.60
C ARG A 560 4.74 -1.34 22.25
N LEU A 561 3.41 -1.51 22.26
CA LEU A 561 2.62 -1.72 21.06
C LEU A 561 2.65 -0.50 20.12
N PHE A 562 2.54 0.72 20.66
CA PHE A 562 2.66 1.96 19.88
C PHE A 562 4.01 2.07 19.15
N ILE A 563 5.11 1.78 19.85
CA ILE A 563 6.47 1.72 19.25
C ILE A 563 6.52 0.65 18.14
N GLY A 564 5.97 -0.54 18.40
CA GLY A 564 5.87 -1.63 17.41
C GLY A 564 5.05 -1.28 16.16
N VAL A 565 3.96 -0.53 16.32
CA VAL A 565 3.12 -0.03 15.22
C VAL A 565 3.82 1.07 14.44
N PHE A 566 4.55 1.97 15.10
CA PHE A 566 5.35 3.00 14.42
C PHE A 566 6.51 2.39 13.61
N CYS A 567 7.14 1.33 14.14
CA CYS A 567 8.13 0.52 13.44
C CYS A 567 7.52 -0.16 12.19
N LEU A 568 6.37 -0.82 12.34
CA LEU A 568 5.63 -1.50 11.27
C LEU A 568 5.33 -0.60 10.07
N PHE A 569 4.93 0.66 10.29
CA PHE A 569 4.67 1.58 9.19
C PHE A 569 5.96 1.98 8.43
N GLY A 570 7.10 2.04 9.12
CA GLY A 570 8.42 2.21 8.49
C GLY A 570 8.81 1.00 7.65
N GLU A 571 8.64 -0.21 8.20
CA GLU A 571 8.87 -1.48 7.49
C GLU A 571 8.01 -1.58 6.23
N TYR A 572 6.72 -1.23 6.32
CA TYR A 572 5.82 -1.24 5.16
C TYR A 572 6.24 -0.22 4.09
N TYR A 573 6.59 1.01 4.48
CA TYR A 573 7.01 2.05 3.53
C TYR A 573 8.32 1.69 2.82
N ALA A 574 9.25 1.04 3.51
CA ALA A 574 10.44 0.44 2.89
C ALA A 574 10.06 -0.68 1.91
N TYR A 575 9.20 -1.62 2.33
CA TYR A 575 8.71 -2.74 1.52
C TYR A 575 8.04 -2.26 0.21
N GLU A 576 7.13 -1.30 0.28
CA GLU A 576 6.42 -0.76 -0.88
C GLU A 576 7.41 -0.12 -1.87
N ALA A 577 8.37 0.67 -1.37
CA ALA A 577 9.39 1.30 -2.18
C ALA A 577 10.29 0.26 -2.88
N ILE A 578 10.66 -0.83 -2.20
CA ILE A 578 11.41 -1.95 -2.77
C ILE A 578 10.62 -2.63 -3.89
N CYS A 579 9.36 -3.01 -3.65
CA CYS A 579 8.50 -3.63 -4.67
C CYS A 579 8.31 -2.74 -5.92
N LYS A 580 8.24 -1.43 -5.72
CA LYS A 580 8.00 -0.42 -6.75
C LYS A 580 9.25 -0.10 -7.59
N LYS A 581 10.43 0.00 -6.97
CA LYS A 581 11.67 0.50 -7.60
C LYS A 581 12.69 -0.59 -7.93
N ILE A 582 12.67 -1.72 -7.23
CA ILE A 582 13.68 -2.78 -7.36
C ILE A 582 13.09 -3.99 -8.08
N ASN A 583 12.22 -4.75 -7.40
CA ASN A 583 11.27 -5.73 -7.94
C ASN A 583 10.42 -6.29 -6.77
N VAL A 584 9.32 -6.97 -7.08
CA VAL A 584 8.42 -7.53 -6.06
C VAL A 584 9.09 -8.63 -5.22
N SER A 585 9.93 -9.46 -5.84
CA SER A 585 10.60 -10.60 -5.22
C SER A 585 11.54 -10.19 -4.07
N THR A 586 12.39 -9.18 -4.27
CA THR A 586 13.21 -8.56 -3.19
C THR A 586 12.33 -8.04 -2.05
N GLY A 587 11.17 -7.45 -2.34
CA GLY A 587 10.23 -7.01 -1.30
C GLY A 587 9.67 -8.17 -0.47
N ARG A 588 9.37 -9.31 -1.09
CA ARG A 588 8.95 -10.52 -0.37
C ARG A 588 10.07 -11.06 0.53
N PHE A 589 11.33 -11.11 0.06
CA PHE A 589 12.44 -11.53 0.92
C PHE A 589 12.66 -10.56 2.08
N PHE A 590 12.58 -9.26 1.82
CA PHE A 590 12.72 -8.21 2.84
C PHE A 590 11.70 -8.37 3.97
N ILE A 591 10.41 -8.52 3.65
CA ILE A 591 9.36 -8.66 4.67
C ILE A 591 9.50 -9.97 5.47
N MET A 592 9.91 -11.07 4.83
CA MET A 592 10.18 -12.33 5.53
C MET A 592 11.38 -12.21 6.48
N PHE A 593 12.42 -11.47 6.11
CA PHE A 593 13.56 -11.22 6.98
C PHE A 593 13.22 -10.32 8.18
N THR A 594 12.39 -9.28 8.02
CA THR A 594 12.01 -8.41 9.16
C THR A 594 10.90 -8.98 10.05
N MET A 595 10.06 -9.87 9.52
CA MET A 595 9.07 -10.63 10.32
C MET A 595 9.73 -11.68 11.23
N PHE A 596 10.66 -12.49 10.70
CA PHE A 596 11.16 -13.68 11.41
C PHE A 596 12.58 -13.53 11.99
N SER A 597 13.18 -12.34 11.94
CA SER A 597 14.43 -12.03 12.67
C SER A 597 14.17 -11.92 14.18
N PRO A 598 14.92 -12.66 15.04
CA PRO A 598 14.90 -12.46 16.49
C PRO A 598 15.32 -11.05 16.90
N GLY A 599 16.27 -10.45 16.19
CA GLY A 599 16.70 -9.06 16.42
C GLY A 599 15.55 -8.08 16.22
N MET A 600 14.82 -8.20 15.10
CA MET A 600 13.62 -7.40 14.87
C MET A 600 12.52 -7.69 15.91
N PHE A 601 12.33 -8.94 16.31
CA PHE A 601 11.35 -9.30 17.34
C PHE A 601 11.62 -8.61 18.68
N MET A 602 12.88 -8.43 19.08
CA MET A 602 13.22 -7.72 20.32
C MET A 602 13.26 -6.21 20.12
N ALA A 603 13.98 -5.72 19.10
CA ALA A 603 14.21 -4.30 18.88
C ALA A 603 12.92 -3.53 18.59
N SER A 604 11.99 -4.07 17.80
CA SER A 604 10.82 -3.33 17.28
C SER A 604 9.84 -2.80 18.33
N THR A 605 9.88 -3.27 19.58
CA THR A 605 9.07 -2.75 20.69
C THR A 605 9.89 -2.24 21.89
N ALA A 606 11.22 -2.25 21.78
CA ALA A 606 12.12 -1.74 22.82
C ALA A 606 12.14 -0.22 22.85
N PHE A 607 11.98 0.38 24.04
CA PHE A 607 11.96 1.83 24.23
C PHE A 607 13.38 2.41 24.29
N LEU A 608 14.12 2.29 23.19
CA LEU A 608 15.53 2.71 23.07
C LEU A 608 15.74 3.65 21.87
N PRO A 609 16.58 4.69 21.98
CA PRO A 609 16.95 5.56 20.86
C PRO A 609 17.56 4.81 19.66
N SER A 610 18.15 3.63 19.89
CA SER A 610 18.65 2.77 18.81
C SER A 610 17.54 2.03 18.05
N SER A 611 16.41 1.71 18.69
CA SER A 611 15.21 1.18 18.01
C SER A 611 14.44 2.29 17.28
N PHE A 612 14.39 3.48 17.86
CA PHE A 612 13.89 4.69 17.20
C PHE A 612 14.71 4.99 15.93
N ALA A 613 16.04 4.95 16.03
CA ALA A 613 16.95 5.08 14.89
C ALA A 613 16.79 3.97 13.83
N MET A 614 16.66 2.70 14.25
CA MET A 614 16.32 1.58 13.37
C MET A 614 15.03 1.84 12.58
N THR A 615 13.99 2.31 13.27
CA THR A 615 12.69 2.64 12.68
C THR A 615 12.81 3.76 11.65
N PHE A 616 13.52 4.85 11.97
CA PHE A 616 13.82 5.90 11.00
C PHE A 616 14.76 5.45 9.86
N GLY A 617 15.59 4.43 10.07
CA GLY A 617 16.36 3.77 9.02
C GLY A 617 15.47 3.06 7.98
N PHE A 618 14.34 2.48 8.37
CA PHE A 618 13.34 1.96 7.43
C PHE A 618 12.64 3.10 6.66
N TYR A 619 12.21 4.16 7.36
CA TYR A 619 11.63 5.34 6.69
C TYR A 619 12.61 6.00 5.70
N MET A 620 13.90 6.09 6.06
CA MET A 620 14.99 6.56 5.20
C MET A 620 15.16 5.67 3.95
N LEU A 621 15.15 4.34 4.10
CA LEU A 621 15.22 3.41 2.97
C LEU A 621 14.05 3.59 1.99
N GLY A 622 12.83 3.68 2.50
CA GLY A 622 11.65 4.00 1.69
C GLY A 622 11.73 5.38 1.01
N ALA A 623 12.29 6.38 1.72
CA ALA A 623 12.44 7.75 1.22
C ALA A 623 13.48 7.88 0.09
N ILE A 624 14.64 7.23 0.23
CA ILE A 624 15.69 7.20 -0.81
C ILE A 624 15.16 6.53 -2.08
N LEU A 625 14.50 5.36 -1.95
CA LEU A 625 13.97 4.62 -3.09
C LEU A 625 12.83 5.38 -3.79
N ASN A 626 11.92 6.01 -3.04
CA ASN A 626 10.88 6.89 -3.61
C ASN A 626 11.40 8.28 -4.04
N GLU A 627 12.69 8.60 -3.84
CA GLU A 627 13.31 9.90 -4.13
C GLU A 627 12.67 11.09 -3.37
N ASN A 628 12.10 10.82 -2.18
CA ASN A 628 11.54 11.83 -1.28
C ASN A 628 12.64 12.39 -0.35
N TRP A 629 13.54 13.18 -0.95
CA TRP A 629 14.74 13.70 -0.28
C TRP A 629 14.47 14.51 1.00
N PRO A 630 13.48 15.43 1.07
CA PRO A 630 13.22 16.19 2.30
C PRO A 630 12.80 15.29 3.46
N PHE A 631 11.94 14.29 3.20
CA PHE A 631 11.54 13.31 4.22
C PHE A 631 12.70 12.41 4.64
N GLY A 632 13.55 11.98 3.70
CA GLY A 632 14.75 11.20 4.02
C GLY A 632 15.75 11.98 4.91
N ILE A 633 15.98 13.26 4.60
CA ILE A 633 16.80 14.17 5.41
C ILE A 633 16.16 14.37 6.79
N PHE A 634 14.83 14.52 6.88
CA PHE A 634 14.12 14.58 8.16
C PHE A 634 14.32 13.32 9.01
N CYS A 635 14.16 12.12 8.42
CA CYS A 635 14.36 10.86 9.12
C CYS A 635 15.78 10.77 9.72
N VAL A 636 16.79 11.15 8.94
CA VAL A 636 18.20 11.19 9.38
C VAL A 636 18.41 12.22 10.47
N ALA A 637 17.99 13.47 10.28
CA ALA A 637 18.20 14.55 11.24
C ALA A 637 17.49 14.27 12.57
N PHE A 638 16.26 13.76 12.54
CA PHE A 638 15.46 13.48 13.72
C PHE A 638 15.98 12.27 14.51
N SER A 639 16.39 11.18 13.82
CA SER A 639 17.03 10.04 14.48
C SER A 639 18.43 10.33 15.02
N THR A 640 19.18 11.23 14.37
CA THR A 640 20.51 11.66 14.80
C THR A 640 20.44 12.59 16.00
N LEU A 641 19.60 13.64 15.94
CA LEU A 641 19.53 14.67 16.96
C LEU A 641 18.73 14.21 18.18
N VAL A 642 17.48 13.77 17.98
CA VAL A 642 16.58 13.41 19.09
C VAL A 642 16.81 11.97 19.58
N GLY A 643 17.35 11.10 18.72
CA GLY A 643 17.69 9.71 19.05
C GLY A 643 19.13 9.54 19.53
N TRP A 644 20.06 9.29 18.60
CA TRP A 644 21.44 8.93 18.91
C TRP A 644 22.40 9.48 17.84
N PRO A 645 23.34 10.41 18.18
CA PRO A 645 24.08 11.19 17.16
C PRO A 645 25.03 10.36 16.29
N PHE A 646 25.46 9.19 16.75
CA PHE A 646 26.32 8.27 16.01
C PHE A 646 25.62 7.67 14.78
N VAL A 647 24.28 7.67 14.75
CA VAL A 647 23.45 7.19 13.63
C VAL A 647 23.65 8.00 12.35
N ALA A 648 24.20 9.23 12.45
CA ALA A 648 24.58 10.04 11.29
C ALA A 648 25.41 9.25 10.25
N LEU A 649 26.25 8.32 10.69
CA LEU A 649 27.06 7.46 9.83
C LEU A 649 26.21 6.56 8.91
N LEU A 650 25.04 6.12 9.37
CA LEU A 650 24.12 5.30 8.58
C LEU A 650 23.35 6.11 7.52
N SER A 651 23.49 7.44 7.50
CA SER A 651 22.93 8.28 6.43
C SER A 651 23.79 8.37 5.17
N LEU A 652 25.00 7.78 5.18
CA LEU A 652 25.89 7.75 4.01
C LEU A 652 25.20 7.31 2.69
N PRO A 653 24.26 6.33 2.66
CA PRO A 653 23.56 5.98 1.42
C PRO A 653 22.70 7.13 0.89
N LEU A 654 22.07 7.94 1.76
CA LEU A 654 21.33 9.13 1.36
C LEU A 654 22.27 10.21 0.80
N ILE A 655 23.37 10.50 1.51
CA ILE A 655 24.32 11.54 1.15
C ILE A 655 25.00 11.22 -0.18
N LEU A 656 25.56 10.01 -0.31
CA LEU A 656 26.26 9.58 -1.52
C LEU A 656 25.32 9.52 -2.73
N GLN A 657 24.08 9.06 -2.54
CA GLN A 657 23.05 9.08 -3.58
C GLN A 657 22.71 10.52 -4.01
N MET A 658 22.44 11.41 -3.07
CA MET A 658 22.08 12.81 -3.37
C MET A 658 23.20 13.59 -4.04
N LEU A 659 24.44 13.44 -3.56
CA LEU A 659 25.56 14.27 -4.00
C LEU A 659 26.29 13.70 -5.22
N LEU A 660 26.58 12.39 -5.25
CA LEU A 660 27.38 11.80 -6.33
C LEU A 660 26.53 11.42 -7.55
N ILE A 661 25.37 10.79 -7.32
CA ILE A 661 24.51 10.28 -8.42
C ILE A 661 23.49 11.35 -8.85
N ASN A 662 22.67 11.84 -7.93
CA ASN A 662 21.62 12.81 -8.26
C ASN A 662 22.12 14.28 -8.34
N ARG A 663 23.34 14.58 -7.88
CA ARG A 663 24.00 15.91 -7.90
C ARG A 663 23.18 17.06 -7.28
N LYS A 664 22.34 16.75 -6.29
CA LYS A 664 21.39 17.67 -5.64
C LYS A 664 22.00 18.47 -4.48
N PHE A 665 23.21 19.02 -4.64
CA PHE A 665 23.97 19.72 -3.58
C PHE A 665 23.16 20.80 -2.85
N LEU A 666 22.62 21.80 -3.57
CA LEU A 666 21.88 22.90 -2.96
C LEU A 666 20.61 22.43 -2.22
N SER A 667 19.93 21.41 -2.76
CA SER A 667 18.77 20.78 -2.10
C SER A 667 19.17 20.00 -0.86
N PHE A 668 20.31 19.31 -0.86
CA PHE A 668 20.80 18.58 0.31
C PHE A 668 21.13 19.54 1.45
N PHE A 669 21.98 20.54 1.21
CA PHE A 669 22.37 21.51 2.23
C PHE A 669 21.19 22.38 2.70
N GLY A 670 20.35 22.88 1.79
CA GLY A 670 19.20 23.71 2.15
C GLY A 670 18.21 23.00 3.08
N TRP A 671 17.79 21.78 2.74
CA TRP A 671 16.90 21.01 3.62
C TRP A 671 17.59 20.54 4.90
N SER A 672 18.87 20.17 4.85
CA SER A 672 19.60 19.71 6.06
C SER A 672 19.79 20.83 7.07
N VAL A 673 20.12 22.05 6.62
CA VAL A 673 20.24 23.24 7.49
C VAL A 673 18.87 23.64 8.04
N PHE A 674 17.84 23.73 7.19
CA PHE A 674 16.49 24.10 7.62
C PHE A 674 15.92 23.11 8.66
N ILE A 675 15.91 21.81 8.34
CA ILE A 675 15.37 20.78 9.23
C ILE A 675 16.22 20.62 10.50
N GLY A 676 17.55 20.68 10.37
CA GLY A 676 18.47 20.61 11.51
C GLY A 676 18.25 21.75 12.50
N ILE A 677 18.12 22.99 12.02
CA ILE A 677 17.81 24.15 12.87
C ILE A 677 16.44 23.97 13.54
N CYS A 678 15.39 23.57 12.81
CA CYS A 678 14.07 23.37 13.40
C CYS A 678 14.08 22.33 14.54
N ILE A 679 14.76 21.20 14.35
CA ILE A 679 14.85 20.14 15.36
C ILE A 679 15.69 20.60 16.56
N ILE A 680 16.86 21.22 16.32
CA ILE A 680 17.72 21.73 17.39
C ILE A 680 17.00 22.79 18.23
N VAL A 681 16.27 23.73 17.61
CA VAL A 681 15.51 24.76 18.33
C VAL A 681 14.42 24.15 19.21
N VAL A 682 13.59 23.24 18.68
CA VAL A 682 12.53 22.57 19.47
C VAL A 682 13.13 21.80 20.64
N GLN A 683 14.20 21.04 20.39
CA GLN A 683 14.88 20.24 21.41
C GLN A 683 15.56 21.11 22.47
N MET A 684 16.24 22.20 22.08
CA MET A 684 16.83 23.16 23.01
C MET A 684 15.76 23.80 23.90
N LEU A 685 14.60 24.18 23.34
CA LEU A 685 13.51 24.76 24.13
C LEU A 685 12.95 23.76 25.17
N VAL A 686 12.71 22.50 24.76
CA VAL A 686 12.17 21.46 25.64
C VAL A 686 13.19 21.02 26.70
N ASP A 687 14.42 20.70 26.30
CA ASP A 687 15.45 20.25 27.24
C ASP A 687 15.81 21.37 28.23
N SER A 688 15.98 22.62 27.76
CA SER A 688 16.31 23.74 28.65
C SER A 688 15.17 24.08 29.62
N TYR A 689 13.92 23.84 29.24
CA TYR A 689 12.78 23.99 30.13
C TYR A 689 12.82 22.96 31.28
N TYR A 690 13.05 21.68 30.99
CA TYR A 690 13.09 20.63 32.02
C TYR A 690 14.38 20.64 32.85
N PHE A 691 15.55 20.92 32.27
CA PHE A 691 16.82 21.05 33.01
C PHE A 691 16.98 22.40 33.74
N GLY A 692 16.23 23.44 33.37
CA GLY A 692 16.31 24.77 33.99
C GLY A 692 17.56 25.59 33.62
N LYS A 693 18.40 25.09 32.70
CA LYS A 693 19.56 25.77 32.11
C LYS A 693 19.58 25.52 30.61
N THR A 694 20.28 26.35 29.82
CA THR A 694 20.44 26.08 28.38
C THR A 694 21.16 24.75 28.14
N VAL A 695 20.52 23.82 27.42
CA VAL A 695 21.03 22.46 27.15
C VAL A 695 20.96 22.12 25.66
N VAL A 696 22.01 21.47 25.17
CA VAL A 696 22.07 20.81 23.85
C VAL A 696 22.50 19.36 24.07
N ALA A 697 21.59 18.49 24.54
CA ALA A 697 21.93 17.13 24.97
C ALA A 697 22.74 16.30 23.94
N PRO A 698 22.49 16.38 22.60
CA PRO A 698 23.29 15.67 21.59
C PRO A 698 24.72 16.18 21.46
N TYR A 699 25.00 17.44 21.81
CA TYR A 699 26.36 17.95 21.93
C TYR A 699 27.00 17.46 23.24
N ASN A 700 26.27 17.50 24.36
CA ASN A 700 26.78 17.04 25.65
C ASN A 700 27.17 15.55 25.63
N ILE A 701 26.33 14.68 25.06
CA ILE A 701 26.62 13.23 24.92
C ILE A 701 27.76 12.96 23.93
N PHE A 702 27.91 13.77 22.88
CA PHE A 702 29.05 13.70 21.95
C PHE A 702 30.35 14.10 22.64
N ALA A 703 30.35 15.24 23.35
CA ALA A 703 31.50 15.73 24.09
C ALA A 703 31.93 14.75 25.19
N TYR A 704 30.99 14.20 25.96
CA TYR A 704 31.28 13.20 26.98
C TYR A 704 31.94 11.94 26.39
N ASN A 705 31.36 11.35 25.33
CA ASN A 705 31.86 10.08 24.78
C ASN A 705 33.12 10.18 23.91
N ILE A 706 33.41 11.35 23.31
CA ILE A 706 34.50 11.51 22.33
C ILE A 706 35.59 12.51 22.78
N LEU A 707 35.23 13.55 23.55
CA LEU A 707 36.15 14.67 23.84
C LEU A 707 36.68 14.70 25.28
N SER A 708 35.96 14.16 26.27
CA SER A 708 36.29 14.44 27.68
C SER A 708 36.09 13.31 28.70
N GLY A 709 35.20 12.34 28.49
CA GLY A 709 34.89 11.30 29.47
C GLY A 709 35.79 10.06 29.38
N PRO A 710 35.63 9.09 30.30
CA PRO A 710 36.27 7.76 30.23
C PRO A 710 35.76 6.89 29.06
N GLY A 711 34.84 7.42 28.25
CA GLY A 711 34.26 6.76 27.08
C GLY A 711 33.32 5.60 27.42
N SER A 712 32.78 4.98 26.37
CA SER A 712 31.84 3.85 26.44
C SER A 712 32.44 2.54 27.01
N GLN A 713 33.66 2.57 27.56
CA GLN A 713 34.27 1.45 28.30
C GLN A 713 33.84 1.41 29.79
N LEU A 714 33.18 2.46 30.29
CA LEU A 714 32.80 2.66 31.70
C LEU A 714 31.98 1.51 32.33
N TYR A 715 31.17 0.83 31.51
CA TYR A 715 30.34 -0.31 31.92
C TYR A 715 30.95 -1.67 31.51
N GLY A 716 32.26 -1.67 31.21
CA GLY A 716 33.07 -2.84 30.90
C GLY A 716 33.20 -3.15 29.41
N THR A 717 34.06 -4.13 29.09
CA THR A 717 34.41 -4.47 27.69
C THR A 717 34.13 -5.94 27.31
N ALA A 718 34.00 -6.22 26.00
CA ALA A 718 33.73 -7.56 25.45
C ALA A 718 34.76 -7.99 24.39
N PRO A 719 35.00 -9.31 24.22
CA PRO A 719 35.83 -9.80 23.12
C PRO A 719 35.14 -9.58 21.77
N ARG A 720 35.90 -9.16 20.74
CA ARG A 720 35.42 -8.84 19.37
C ARG A 720 34.44 -9.85 18.75
N SER A 721 34.49 -11.13 19.16
CA SER A 721 33.50 -12.14 18.77
C SER A 721 32.05 -11.84 19.19
N TYR A 722 31.82 -10.89 20.10
CA TYR A 722 30.50 -10.52 20.62
C TYR A 722 29.55 -10.08 19.50
N TYR A 723 29.90 -9.04 18.72
CA TYR A 723 29.03 -8.54 17.64
C TYR A 723 28.84 -9.55 16.50
N ILE A 724 29.83 -10.41 16.24
CA ILE A 724 29.71 -11.52 15.28
C ILE A 724 28.66 -12.53 15.75
N LYS A 725 28.74 -12.97 17.02
CA LYS A 725 27.76 -13.87 17.65
C LYS A 725 26.38 -13.22 17.73
N ASN A 726 26.32 -11.93 18.04
CA ASN A 726 25.08 -11.16 18.11
C ASN A 726 24.36 -11.14 16.76
N MET A 727 25.06 -10.72 15.70
CA MET A 727 24.54 -10.71 14.34
C MET A 727 24.09 -12.09 13.87
N PHE A 728 24.84 -13.15 14.20
CA PHE A 728 24.43 -14.52 13.85
C PHE A 728 23.19 -14.99 14.63
N LEU A 729 23.06 -14.65 15.92
CA LEU A 729 21.88 -15.01 16.73
C LEU A 729 20.62 -14.21 16.37
N ASN A 730 20.77 -12.99 15.86
CA ASN A 730 19.67 -12.08 15.53
C ASN A 730 19.27 -12.09 14.04
N TRP A 731 20.15 -12.55 13.16
CA TRP A 731 19.92 -12.58 11.71
C TRP A 731 20.26 -13.92 11.04
N ASN A 732 20.71 -14.94 11.78
CA ASN A 732 20.90 -16.31 11.29
C ASN A 732 21.62 -16.36 9.92
N VAL A 733 20.99 -16.94 8.89
CA VAL A 733 21.52 -17.00 7.51
C VAL A 733 21.62 -15.61 6.85
N ALA A 734 20.75 -14.66 7.21
CA ALA A 734 20.74 -13.31 6.66
C ALA A 734 21.98 -12.49 7.05
N SER A 735 22.61 -12.77 8.20
CA SER A 735 23.87 -12.14 8.63
C SER A 735 25.07 -12.54 7.76
N ILE A 736 24.93 -13.60 6.96
CA ILE A 736 25.91 -14.06 5.97
C ILE A 736 25.51 -13.54 4.59
N LEU A 737 24.23 -13.68 4.22
CA LEU A 737 23.70 -13.25 2.91
C LEU A 737 23.90 -11.76 2.62
N CYS A 738 23.78 -10.88 3.62
CA CYS A 738 23.93 -9.43 3.42
C CYS A 738 25.28 -9.04 2.79
N TRP A 739 26.37 -9.76 3.06
CA TRP A 739 27.69 -9.52 2.47
C TRP A 739 27.80 -9.98 1.01
N PHE A 740 26.97 -10.92 0.57
CA PHE A 740 26.94 -11.39 -0.81
C PHE A 740 26.06 -10.54 -1.75
N SER A 741 25.29 -9.59 -1.19
CA SER A 741 24.41 -8.66 -1.91
C SER A 741 25.08 -7.97 -3.12
N LEU A 742 26.21 -7.30 -2.87
CA LEU A 742 26.97 -6.55 -3.88
C LEU A 742 27.66 -7.46 -4.92
N PRO A 743 28.43 -8.51 -4.57
CA PRO A 743 29.08 -9.35 -5.57
C PRO A 743 28.08 -10.17 -6.41
N LEU A 744 26.94 -10.61 -5.85
CA LEU A 744 25.88 -11.26 -6.63
C LEU A 744 25.20 -10.27 -7.57
N SER A 745 24.85 -9.07 -7.10
CA SER A 745 24.26 -8.02 -7.94
C SER A 745 25.20 -7.57 -9.07
N ALA A 746 26.49 -7.42 -8.78
CA ALA A 746 27.51 -7.10 -9.78
C ALA A 746 27.68 -8.21 -10.82
N LYS A 747 27.65 -9.49 -10.42
CA LYS A 747 27.69 -10.65 -11.33
C LYS A 747 26.43 -10.75 -12.19
N HIS A 748 25.26 -10.46 -11.64
CA HIS A 748 24.00 -10.39 -12.39
C HIS A 748 24.01 -9.27 -13.42
N PHE A 749 24.42 -8.06 -13.02
CA PHE A 749 24.57 -6.91 -13.91
C PHE A 749 25.57 -7.18 -15.03
N ALA A 750 26.75 -7.72 -14.72
CA ALA A 750 27.75 -8.10 -15.70
C ALA A 750 27.18 -9.08 -16.75
N ARG A 751 26.53 -10.16 -16.30
CA ARG A 751 25.92 -11.17 -17.18
C ARG A 751 24.87 -10.60 -18.14
N SER A 752 24.21 -9.49 -17.76
CA SER A 752 23.22 -8.82 -18.62
C SER A 752 23.81 -7.69 -19.49
N VAL A 753 25.10 -7.35 -19.34
CA VAL A 753 25.77 -6.29 -20.10
C VAL A 753 26.76 -6.86 -21.12
N THR A 754 27.39 -8.00 -20.85
CA THR A 754 28.27 -8.70 -21.81
C THR A 754 27.50 -9.66 -22.72
N SER A 755 27.78 -9.61 -24.02
CA SER A 755 27.33 -10.58 -25.03
C SER A 755 27.79 -12.02 -24.70
N PRO A 756 27.11 -13.10 -25.16
CA PRO A 756 27.26 -14.46 -24.63
C PRO A 756 28.64 -15.15 -24.74
N THR A 757 29.64 -14.52 -25.37
CA THR A 757 30.94 -15.12 -25.70
C THR A 757 32.14 -14.52 -24.95
N GLY A 758 31.93 -13.53 -24.07
CA GLY A 758 33.02 -12.88 -23.33
C GLY A 758 33.41 -13.58 -22.03
N GLN A 759 34.71 -13.80 -21.79
CA GLN A 759 35.23 -14.24 -20.49
C GLN A 759 35.05 -13.14 -19.42
N PHE A 760 34.76 -13.55 -18.19
CA PHE A 760 34.55 -12.64 -17.05
C PHE A 760 35.88 -12.01 -16.59
N SER A 761 35.94 -10.68 -16.53
CA SER A 761 37.12 -9.92 -16.07
C SER A 761 36.75 -8.84 -15.06
N TRP A 762 37.40 -8.88 -13.89
CA TRP A 762 37.23 -7.90 -12.81
C TRP A 762 37.64 -6.48 -13.23
N THR A 763 38.67 -6.32 -14.05
CA THR A 763 39.11 -4.99 -14.52
C THR A 763 38.11 -4.40 -15.52
N GLY A 764 37.45 -5.25 -16.33
CA GLY A 764 36.34 -4.86 -17.21
C GLY A 764 35.12 -4.39 -16.42
N LEU A 765 34.75 -5.10 -15.34
CA LEU A 765 33.65 -4.73 -14.45
C LEU A 765 33.85 -3.33 -13.83
N ILE A 766 35.03 -3.09 -13.26
CA ILE A 766 35.37 -1.82 -12.58
C ILE A 766 35.36 -0.67 -13.60
N ARG A 767 35.96 -0.86 -14.79
CA ARG A 767 35.99 0.16 -15.85
C ARG A 767 34.60 0.44 -16.40
N GLY A 768 33.80 -0.59 -16.67
CA GLY A 768 32.41 -0.46 -17.14
C GLY A 768 31.47 0.19 -16.13
N CYS A 769 31.67 -0.03 -14.83
CA CYS A 769 30.92 0.67 -13.79
C CYS A 769 31.23 2.18 -13.71
N MET A 770 32.41 2.62 -14.14
CA MET A 770 32.77 4.04 -14.19
C MET A 770 32.44 4.73 -15.53
N THR A 771 32.33 3.99 -16.64
CA THR A 771 32.11 4.59 -17.98
C THR A 771 30.72 4.39 -18.59
N SER A 772 29.91 3.42 -18.12
CA SER A 772 28.60 3.14 -18.70
C SER A 772 27.49 4.00 -18.09
N PRO A 773 26.66 4.71 -18.89
CA PRO A 773 25.48 5.43 -18.39
C PRO A 773 24.42 4.56 -17.70
N LYS A 774 24.56 3.22 -17.68
CA LYS A 774 23.66 2.30 -16.97
C LYS A 774 24.18 1.86 -15.58
N SER A 775 25.40 2.23 -15.19
CA SER A 775 26.04 1.74 -13.96
C SER A 775 25.47 2.32 -12.67
N TYR A 776 24.84 3.50 -12.72
CA TYR A 776 24.25 4.17 -11.56
C TYR A 776 23.26 3.28 -10.80
N LYS A 777 22.64 2.29 -11.47
CA LYS A 777 21.74 1.30 -10.85
C LYS A 777 22.39 0.44 -9.77
N LEU A 778 23.70 0.19 -9.82
CA LEU A 778 24.41 -0.55 -8.77
C LEU A 778 24.83 0.36 -7.60
N GLY A 779 24.87 1.68 -7.81
CA GLY A 779 25.29 2.70 -6.85
C GLY A 779 24.59 2.63 -5.48
N PRO A 780 23.24 2.65 -5.41
CA PRO A 780 22.53 2.55 -4.13
C PRO A 780 22.95 1.32 -3.31
N ILE A 781 23.06 0.15 -3.95
CA ILE A 781 23.41 -1.11 -3.29
C ILE A 781 24.85 -1.05 -2.79
N ALA A 782 25.77 -0.51 -3.58
CA ALA A 782 27.16 -0.31 -3.18
C ALA A 782 27.28 0.65 -1.97
N PHE A 783 26.48 1.72 -1.91
CA PHE A 783 26.48 2.64 -0.77
C PHE A 783 25.89 2.00 0.50
N TYR A 784 24.79 1.24 0.39
CA TYR A 784 24.24 0.47 1.52
C TYR A 784 25.22 -0.58 2.04
N ALA A 785 25.88 -1.33 1.14
CA ALA A 785 26.88 -2.33 1.51
C ALA A 785 28.14 -1.70 2.13
N ALA A 786 28.64 -0.59 1.58
CA ALA A 786 29.77 0.15 2.15
C ALA A 786 29.45 0.69 3.55
N THR A 787 28.26 1.28 3.73
CA THR A 787 27.80 1.80 5.04
C THR A 787 27.69 0.68 6.07
N ALA A 788 27.13 -0.46 5.69
CA ALA A 788 27.04 -1.65 6.56
C ALA A 788 28.44 -2.18 6.95
N SER A 789 29.40 -2.20 6.01
CA SER A 789 30.80 -2.56 6.29
C SER A 789 31.45 -1.60 7.29
N ILE A 790 31.33 -0.29 7.09
CA ILE A 790 31.97 0.72 7.95
C ILE A 790 31.42 0.63 9.38
N TRP A 791 30.10 0.53 9.54
CA TRP A 791 29.46 0.37 10.85
C TRP A 791 29.92 -0.91 11.56
N PHE A 792 29.88 -2.06 10.87
CA PHE A 792 30.25 -3.34 11.47
C PHE A 792 31.75 -3.41 11.81
N VAL A 793 32.63 -2.84 10.97
CA VAL A 793 34.07 -2.72 11.30
C VAL A 793 34.30 -1.81 12.49
N GLY A 794 33.59 -0.67 12.58
CA GLY A 794 33.66 0.24 13.74
C GLY A 794 33.37 -0.48 15.05
N PHE A 795 32.21 -1.15 15.16
CA PHE A 795 31.83 -1.89 16.37
C PHE A 795 32.65 -3.19 16.60
N LEU A 796 33.39 -3.70 15.60
CA LEU A 796 34.38 -4.77 15.80
C LEU A 796 35.74 -4.26 16.30
N CYS A 797 36.08 -3.00 16.02
CA CYS A 797 37.25 -2.33 16.56
C CYS A 797 37.02 -1.87 18.01
N GLU A 798 35.84 -1.30 18.28
CA GLU A 798 35.44 -0.81 19.60
C GLU A 798 35.15 -1.92 20.62
N SER A 799 35.35 -1.59 21.89
CA SER A 799 35.45 -2.58 22.98
C SER A 799 34.16 -2.75 23.81
N HIS A 800 32.97 -2.52 23.24
CA HIS A 800 31.70 -2.44 24.01
C HIS A 800 30.87 -3.74 24.03
N LYS A 801 29.89 -3.84 24.96
CA LYS A 801 29.17 -5.09 25.30
C LYS A 801 27.67 -5.11 24.96
N GLU A 802 27.20 -4.27 24.02
CA GLU A 802 25.78 -3.92 23.95
C GLU A 802 25.10 -4.29 22.62
N GLU A 803 24.14 -5.21 22.70
CA GLU A 803 23.33 -5.68 21.55
C GLU A 803 22.59 -4.53 20.85
N ARG A 804 22.06 -3.59 21.63
CA ARG A 804 21.25 -2.47 21.15
C ARG A 804 21.97 -1.55 20.15
N PHE A 805 23.31 -1.51 20.13
CA PHE A 805 24.07 -0.76 19.13
C PHE A 805 24.00 -1.38 17.72
N MET A 806 23.56 -2.63 17.60
CA MET A 806 23.30 -3.28 16.31
C MET A 806 21.89 -3.01 15.77
N PHE A 807 20.95 -2.50 16.57
CA PHE A 807 19.58 -2.22 16.08
C PHE A 807 19.55 -1.25 14.89
N PRO A 808 20.29 -0.11 14.85
CA PRO A 808 20.16 0.87 13.77
C PRO A 808 20.58 0.35 12.38
N ILE A 809 21.45 -0.66 12.31
CA ILE A 809 21.89 -1.27 11.04
C ILE A 809 20.91 -2.34 10.52
N TYR A 810 19.96 -2.83 11.32
CA TYR A 810 19.00 -3.86 10.91
C TYR A 810 18.24 -3.60 9.58
N PRO A 811 17.83 -2.36 9.21
CA PRO A 811 17.23 -2.08 7.90
C PRO A 811 18.19 -2.37 6.74
N HIS A 812 19.49 -2.11 6.92
CA HIS A 812 20.52 -2.40 5.93
C HIS A 812 20.72 -3.93 5.80
N VAL A 813 20.73 -4.66 6.92
CA VAL A 813 20.89 -6.12 6.94
C VAL A 813 19.74 -6.79 6.18
N ALA A 814 18.49 -6.46 6.52
CA ALA A 814 17.30 -6.98 5.87
C ALA A 814 17.29 -6.67 4.36
N PHE A 815 17.60 -5.43 3.98
CA PHE A 815 17.64 -4.97 2.59
C PHE A 815 18.71 -5.69 1.76
N LEU A 816 19.94 -5.78 2.28
CA LEU A 816 21.05 -6.42 1.58
C LEU A 816 20.86 -7.95 1.50
N ALA A 817 20.36 -8.59 2.56
CA ALA A 817 20.04 -10.02 2.52
C ALA A 817 18.92 -10.34 1.51
N ALA A 818 17.88 -9.50 1.44
CA ALA A 818 16.81 -9.63 0.45
C ALA A 818 17.31 -9.50 -0.99
N ILE A 819 18.21 -8.54 -1.24
CA ILE A 819 18.92 -8.38 -2.52
C ILE A 819 19.76 -9.61 -2.84
N ALA A 820 20.50 -10.15 -1.88
CA ALA A 820 21.33 -11.35 -2.07
C ALA A 820 20.50 -12.57 -2.46
N CYS A 821 19.33 -12.79 -1.82
CA CYS A 821 18.40 -13.86 -2.20
C CYS A 821 17.87 -13.71 -3.63
N ASP A 822 17.39 -12.52 -4.00
CA ASP A 822 16.83 -12.29 -5.35
C ASP A 822 17.90 -12.39 -6.45
N ALA A 823 19.10 -11.85 -6.20
CA ALA A 823 20.23 -11.97 -7.12
C ALA A 823 20.75 -13.42 -7.23
N PHE A 824 20.68 -14.21 -6.16
CA PHE A 824 21.00 -15.65 -6.20
C PHE A 824 19.97 -16.44 -7.01
N ASP A 825 18.68 -16.17 -6.81
CA ASP A 825 17.56 -16.80 -7.54
C ASP A 825 17.75 -16.65 -9.06
N ARG A 826 17.94 -15.41 -9.51
CA ARG A 826 18.10 -15.04 -10.93
C ARG A 826 19.44 -15.46 -11.56
N LEU A 827 20.47 -15.75 -10.75
CA LEU A 827 21.77 -16.20 -11.26
C LEU A 827 21.87 -17.72 -11.43
N TYR A 828 21.25 -18.49 -10.52
CA TYR A 828 21.53 -19.91 -10.35
C TYR A 828 20.29 -20.82 -10.38
N LEU A 829 19.08 -20.32 -10.09
CA LEU A 829 17.87 -21.15 -9.97
C LEU A 829 16.87 -20.90 -11.10
N ARG A 830 16.49 -19.64 -11.35
CA ARG A 830 15.70 -19.26 -12.53
C ARG A 830 16.64 -19.08 -13.73
N GLY A 831 16.53 -19.94 -14.74
CA GLY A 831 17.23 -19.77 -16.00
C GLY A 831 16.62 -18.63 -16.83
N PRO A 832 17.37 -17.94 -17.72
CA PRO A 832 16.88 -16.78 -18.48
C PRO A 832 15.83 -17.10 -19.57
N LYS A 833 15.23 -18.30 -19.53
CA LYS A 833 14.14 -18.78 -20.41
C LYS A 833 13.15 -19.74 -19.70
N ASP A 834 13.34 -20.05 -18.41
CA ASP A 834 12.58 -21.08 -17.67
C ASP A 834 11.84 -20.42 -16.48
N GLU A 835 10.61 -19.97 -16.69
CA GLU A 835 9.79 -19.34 -15.63
C GLU A 835 9.10 -20.34 -14.69
N GLY A 836 9.15 -21.64 -15.01
CA GLY A 836 8.36 -22.70 -14.34
C GLY A 836 9.11 -23.66 -13.40
N ARG A 837 10.40 -23.46 -13.11
CA ARG A 837 11.19 -24.39 -12.27
C ARG A 837 11.30 -23.90 -10.83
N GLU A 838 10.64 -24.60 -9.91
CA GLU A 838 10.50 -24.23 -8.49
C GLU A 838 11.85 -23.94 -7.78
N ALA A 839 11.96 -22.78 -7.12
CA ALA A 839 13.16 -22.32 -6.41
C ALA A 839 13.39 -23.03 -5.05
N LYS A 840 13.33 -24.36 -5.02
CA LYS A 840 13.34 -25.22 -3.81
C LYS A 840 14.46 -24.88 -2.82
N TYR A 841 15.64 -24.51 -3.31
CA TYR A 841 16.79 -24.14 -2.48
C TYR A 841 16.59 -22.81 -1.73
N ILE A 842 15.92 -21.82 -2.32
CA ILE A 842 15.59 -20.57 -1.61
C ILE A 842 14.43 -20.79 -0.64
N THR A 843 13.44 -21.60 -1.01
CA THR A 843 12.39 -22.02 -0.06
C THR A 843 13.00 -22.70 1.17
N LEU A 844 14.00 -23.57 0.97
CA LEU A 844 14.75 -24.19 2.07
C LEU A 844 15.52 -23.16 2.92
N VAL A 845 16.21 -22.19 2.30
CA VAL A 845 16.92 -21.12 3.02
C VAL A 845 15.95 -20.28 3.88
N LEU A 846 14.76 -19.95 3.36
CA LEU A 846 13.73 -19.27 4.13
C LEU A 846 13.17 -20.13 5.26
N ILE A 847 12.88 -21.42 5.01
CA ILE A 847 12.44 -22.35 6.06
C ILE A 847 13.48 -22.44 7.19
N VAL A 848 14.77 -22.55 6.86
CA VAL A 848 15.86 -22.54 7.85
C VAL A 848 15.90 -21.22 8.62
N PHE A 849 15.80 -20.08 7.95
CA PHE A 849 15.77 -18.77 8.62
C PHE A 849 14.59 -18.65 9.61
N ILE A 850 13.38 -19.05 9.18
CA ILE A 850 12.15 -19.00 9.99
C ILE A 850 12.23 -19.95 11.18
N LEU A 851 12.68 -21.19 10.99
CA LEU A 851 12.78 -22.19 12.06
C LEU A 851 13.80 -21.79 13.13
N PHE A 852 15.01 -21.36 12.72
CA PHE A 852 16.01 -20.85 13.67
C PHE A 852 15.55 -19.53 14.32
N GLY A 853 14.83 -18.67 13.60
CA GLY A 853 14.26 -17.42 14.12
C GLY A 853 13.22 -17.68 15.22
N GLY A 854 12.19 -18.46 14.91
CA GLY A 854 11.15 -18.84 15.89
C GLY A 854 11.72 -19.63 17.07
N SER A 855 12.66 -20.55 16.82
CA SER A 855 13.37 -21.29 17.88
C SER A 855 14.18 -20.38 18.80
N ARG A 856 14.82 -19.32 18.27
CA ARG A 856 15.55 -18.32 19.06
C ARG A 856 14.62 -17.40 19.87
N VAL A 857 13.52 -16.93 19.27
CA VAL A 857 12.51 -16.11 19.96
C VAL A 857 11.87 -16.89 21.11
N TYR A 858 11.44 -18.12 20.86
CA TYR A 858 10.85 -18.98 21.89
C TYR A 858 11.88 -19.38 22.97
N SER A 859 13.14 -19.60 22.60
CA SER A 859 14.25 -19.81 23.54
C SER A 859 14.43 -18.61 24.47
N ASN A 860 14.42 -17.38 23.93
CA ASN A 860 14.51 -16.16 24.74
C ASN A 860 13.35 -16.05 25.74
N TYR A 861 12.11 -16.21 25.27
CA TYR A 861 10.93 -16.19 26.15
C TYR A 861 10.99 -17.30 27.22
N LYS A 862 11.15 -18.57 26.83
CA LYS A 862 11.10 -19.71 27.77
C LYS A 862 12.28 -19.78 28.73
N ASN A 863 13.50 -19.43 28.31
CA ASN A 863 14.68 -19.55 29.17
C ASN A 863 14.85 -18.34 30.09
N TYR A 864 14.44 -17.14 29.66
CA TYR A 864 14.74 -15.88 30.36
C TYR A 864 13.52 -15.04 30.76
N GLY A 865 12.30 -15.33 30.29
CA GLY A 865 11.11 -14.48 30.51
C GLY A 865 10.61 -14.36 31.95
N ALA A 866 11.02 -15.27 32.85
CA ALA A 866 10.56 -15.30 34.24
C ALA A 866 10.75 -13.96 34.98
N HIS A 867 11.80 -13.18 34.68
CA HIS A 867 12.05 -11.88 35.31
C HIS A 867 10.99 -10.81 35.01
N VAL A 868 10.09 -11.02 34.03
CA VAL A 868 8.94 -10.12 33.79
C VAL A 868 7.67 -10.71 34.42
N ASP A 869 7.43 -12.01 34.21
CA ASP A 869 6.21 -12.69 34.68
C ASP A 869 6.16 -12.82 36.21
N ILE A 870 7.31 -12.83 36.88
CA ILE A 870 7.41 -12.82 38.35
C ILE A 870 6.87 -11.51 38.96
N TYR A 871 7.07 -10.35 38.30
CA TYR A 871 6.54 -9.08 38.80
C TYR A 871 5.04 -8.92 38.53
N LYS A 872 4.49 -9.61 37.52
CA LYS A 872 3.03 -9.75 37.36
C LYS A 872 2.47 -10.56 38.53
N SER A 873 3.12 -11.68 38.87
CA SER A 873 2.73 -12.52 40.01
C SER A 873 2.86 -11.81 41.36
N LEU A 874 3.87 -10.93 41.52
CA LEU A 874 3.98 -10.01 42.65
C LEU A 874 2.81 -9.04 42.69
N HIS A 875 2.40 -8.46 41.55
CA HIS A 875 1.25 -7.56 41.48
C HIS A 875 -0.05 -8.27 41.87
N ASP A 876 -0.23 -9.52 41.44
CA ASP A 876 -1.40 -10.34 41.79
C ASP A 876 -1.42 -10.71 43.29
N GLU A 877 -0.29 -11.12 43.87
CA GLU A 877 -0.11 -11.33 45.33
C GLU A 877 -0.36 -10.02 46.11
N LEU A 878 0.15 -8.89 45.61
CA LEU A 878 -0.04 -7.57 46.23
C LEU A 878 -1.49 -7.07 46.15
N ALA A 879 -2.29 -7.56 45.19
CA ALA A 879 -3.72 -7.27 45.09
C ALA A 879 -4.59 -8.23 45.91
N ALA A 880 -4.13 -9.46 46.16
CA ALA A 880 -4.89 -10.51 46.85
C ALA A 880 -4.61 -10.60 48.37
N HIS A 881 -3.49 -10.06 48.86
CA HIS A 881 -3.09 -10.19 50.26
C HIS A 881 -3.72 -9.13 51.17
N GLU A 882 -4.73 -9.47 51.98
CA GLU A 882 -5.39 -8.47 52.82
C GLU A 882 -4.63 -8.12 54.11
N SER A 883 -3.83 -9.03 54.67
CA SER A 883 -3.14 -8.86 55.97
C SER A 883 -1.88 -7.97 55.94
N PHE A 884 -1.88 -6.93 55.10
CA PHE A 884 -0.84 -5.90 55.07
C PHE A 884 -0.71 -5.10 56.36
N ASP A 885 -1.68 -5.18 57.27
CA ASP A 885 -1.68 -4.38 58.51
C ASP A 885 -0.47 -4.68 59.42
N ARG A 886 0.14 -5.87 59.27
CA ARG A 886 1.33 -6.34 60.00
C ARG A 886 2.68 -5.96 59.38
N PHE A 887 2.71 -5.57 58.11
CA PHE A 887 3.94 -5.20 57.39
C PHE A 887 4.31 -3.74 57.65
N HIS A 888 5.46 -3.27 57.16
CA HIS A 888 5.84 -1.86 57.27
C HIS A 888 4.90 -0.93 56.46
N ASN A 889 5.05 0.38 56.65
CA ASN A 889 4.41 1.41 55.84
C ASN A 889 5.45 2.51 55.51
N PRO A 890 5.90 2.65 54.25
CA PRO A 890 5.52 1.88 53.07
C PRO A 890 5.89 0.39 53.17
N ILE A 891 5.18 -0.44 52.40
CA ILE A 891 5.52 -1.85 52.19
C ILE A 891 6.69 -1.90 51.20
N ARG A 892 7.80 -2.56 51.57
CA ARG A 892 9.04 -2.50 50.81
C ARG A 892 9.33 -3.78 50.03
N VAL A 893 9.45 -3.65 48.71
CA VAL A 893 9.89 -4.68 47.76
C VAL A 893 11.39 -4.46 47.48
N CYS A 894 12.21 -5.44 47.81
CA CYS A 894 13.66 -5.35 47.76
C CYS A 894 14.29 -6.27 46.70
N VAL A 895 15.32 -5.78 46.01
CA VAL A 895 16.08 -6.55 45.00
C VAL A 895 17.58 -6.34 45.18
N GLY A 896 18.34 -7.44 45.23
CA GLY A 896 19.81 -7.42 45.25
C GLY A 896 20.40 -7.55 43.85
N LYS A 897 21.21 -8.60 43.63
CA LYS A 897 21.95 -8.88 42.38
C LYS A 897 21.13 -8.81 41.09
N GLU A 898 19.85 -9.14 41.16
CA GLU A 898 18.90 -9.15 40.03
C GLU A 898 18.35 -7.75 39.64
N TRP A 899 18.83 -6.66 40.25
CA TRP A 899 18.42 -5.27 39.94
C TRP A 899 18.46 -4.92 38.45
N HIS A 900 19.36 -5.57 37.71
CA HIS A 900 19.60 -5.38 36.27
C HIS A 900 18.53 -6.04 35.37
N ARG A 901 17.61 -6.84 35.95
CA ARG A 901 16.43 -7.43 35.26
C ARG A 901 15.09 -6.87 35.76
N PHE A 902 15.10 -5.86 36.63
CA PHE A 902 13.88 -5.16 37.02
C PHE A 902 13.16 -4.61 35.78
N PRO A 903 11.88 -4.94 35.53
CA PRO A 903 11.25 -4.59 34.25
C PRO A 903 10.83 -3.11 34.17
N SER A 904 10.29 -2.54 35.26
CA SER A 904 10.07 -1.10 35.53
C SER A 904 9.06 -0.93 36.69
N SER A 905 9.04 0.23 37.33
CA SER A 905 8.04 0.73 38.28
C SER A 905 6.59 0.64 37.75
N PHE A 906 6.38 0.51 36.43
CA PHE A 906 5.06 0.16 35.87
C PHE A 906 4.49 -1.19 36.37
N PHE A 907 5.33 -2.10 36.86
CA PHE A 907 4.90 -3.37 37.45
C PHE A 907 4.68 -3.29 38.97
N ILE A 908 5.04 -2.17 39.61
CA ILE A 908 4.85 -1.95 41.04
C ILE A 908 3.58 -1.10 41.25
N PRO A 909 2.56 -1.58 42.00
CA PRO A 909 1.40 -0.75 42.32
C PRO A 909 1.83 0.47 43.13
N HIS A 910 1.17 1.62 42.98
CA HIS A 910 1.48 2.80 43.80
C HIS A 910 1.17 2.54 45.29
N SER A 911 0.04 1.87 45.52
CA SER A 911 -0.49 1.53 46.82
C SER A 911 -1.35 0.27 46.74
N VAL A 912 -1.55 -0.34 47.90
CA VAL A 912 -2.42 -1.50 48.15
C VAL A 912 -3.34 -1.18 49.32
N LYS A 913 -4.44 -1.91 49.50
CA LYS A 913 -5.37 -1.72 50.62
C LYS A 913 -5.19 -2.84 51.63
N ASP A 914 -5.04 -2.50 52.91
CA ASP A 914 -5.06 -3.51 53.98
C ASP A 914 -6.50 -3.97 54.30
N ALA A 915 -6.65 -5.02 55.11
CA ALA A 915 -7.93 -5.59 55.54
C ALA A 915 -8.85 -4.61 56.30
N LYS A 916 -8.37 -3.40 56.62
CA LYS A 916 -9.13 -2.31 57.25
C LYS A 916 -9.39 -1.16 56.25
N PHE A 917 -9.17 -1.43 54.95
CA PHE A 917 -9.24 -0.53 53.80
C PHE A 917 -8.30 0.68 53.85
N ASN A 918 -7.25 0.67 54.69
CA ASN A 918 -6.25 1.75 54.66
C ASN A 918 -5.36 1.62 53.42
N GLU A 919 -5.09 2.73 52.77
CA GLU A 919 -4.13 2.79 51.67
C GLU A 919 -2.70 2.73 52.22
N ARG A 920 -1.99 1.64 51.89
CA ARG A 920 -0.56 1.46 52.18
C ARG A 920 0.24 1.60 50.90
N ARG A 921 1.21 2.51 50.92
CA ARG A 921 2.11 2.74 49.78
C ARG A 921 3.05 1.54 49.60
N VAL A 922 3.39 1.21 48.36
CA VAL A 922 4.48 0.26 48.03
C VAL A 922 5.74 1.04 47.62
N GLU A 923 6.92 0.54 48.01
CA GLU A 923 8.23 1.12 47.70
C GLU A 923 9.18 0.05 47.16
N TYR A 924 9.82 0.32 46.02
CA TYR A 924 10.89 -0.51 45.47
C TYR A 924 12.25 -0.02 45.99
N SER A 925 13.15 -0.93 46.38
CA SER A 925 14.45 -0.61 47.00
C SER A 925 15.54 -1.63 46.65
N PHE A 926 16.80 -1.20 46.75
CA PHE A 926 17.95 -2.06 46.46
C PHE A 926 18.56 -2.64 47.74
N LEU A 927 18.94 -3.91 47.69
CA LEU A 927 19.84 -4.53 48.67
C LEU A 927 21.29 -4.37 48.20
N GLN A 928 22.25 -4.34 49.13
CA GLN A 928 23.65 -4.46 48.74
C GLN A 928 23.89 -5.84 48.12
N SER A 929 24.82 -5.89 47.17
CA SER A 929 25.21 -7.10 46.43
C SER A 929 26.72 -7.04 46.12
N GLU A 930 27.24 -7.98 45.33
CA GLU A 930 28.64 -7.90 44.85
C GLU A 930 28.81 -6.89 43.71
N PHE A 931 27.73 -6.28 43.21
CA PHE A 931 27.81 -5.18 42.25
C PHE A 931 28.37 -3.91 42.92
N ARG A 932 29.53 -3.44 42.45
CA ARG A 932 30.26 -2.27 42.99
C ARG A 932 30.19 -1.03 42.07
N GLY A 933 29.18 -0.95 41.20
CA GLY A 933 28.91 0.22 40.36
C GLY A 933 27.86 1.15 40.96
N ILE A 934 27.53 2.26 40.29
CA ILE A 934 26.48 3.17 40.75
C ILE A 934 25.09 2.58 40.44
N LEU A 935 24.18 2.59 41.42
CA LEU A 935 22.76 2.26 41.20
C LEU A 935 21.90 3.52 40.99
N PRO A 936 20.81 3.42 40.18
CA PRO A 936 19.86 4.50 39.97
C PRO A 936 19.31 5.08 41.28
N LYS A 937 19.09 6.39 41.34
CA LYS A 937 18.48 7.05 42.51
C LYS A 937 16.99 7.27 42.25
N PRO A 938 16.09 7.17 43.25
CA PRO A 938 14.74 7.67 43.11
C PRO A 938 14.71 9.14 42.66
N PHE A 939 13.72 9.52 41.86
CA PHE A 939 13.37 10.93 41.64
C PHE A 939 12.87 11.56 42.94
N ARG A 940 13.15 12.85 43.14
CA ARG A 940 12.62 13.61 44.28
C ARG A 940 11.11 13.83 44.09
N LYS A 941 10.31 13.47 45.09
CA LYS A 941 8.86 13.75 45.09
C LYS A 941 8.60 15.26 45.15
N ALA A 942 7.83 15.78 44.20
CA ALA A 942 7.37 17.18 44.15
C ALA A 942 6.03 17.29 43.42
N HIS A 943 5.34 18.42 43.54
CA HIS A 943 4.01 18.61 42.93
C HIS A 943 4.05 18.79 41.41
N SER A 944 5.08 19.46 40.87
CA SER A 944 5.30 19.66 39.43
C SER A 944 6.45 18.80 38.93
N VAL A 945 6.29 18.19 37.74
CA VAL A 945 7.37 17.46 37.04
C VAL A 945 8.61 18.35 36.83
N VAL A 946 8.42 19.65 36.62
CA VAL A 946 9.51 20.62 36.42
C VAL A 946 10.37 20.79 37.69
N ASP A 947 9.77 20.69 38.87
CA ASP A 947 10.51 20.74 40.14
C ASP A 947 11.31 19.45 40.37
N ILE A 948 10.83 18.33 39.82
CA ILE A 948 11.53 17.04 39.83
C ILE A 948 12.73 17.07 38.88
N THR A 949 12.55 17.48 37.63
CA THR A 949 13.62 17.45 36.60
C THR A 949 14.71 18.51 36.80
N ARG A 950 14.40 19.63 37.46
CA ARG A 950 15.39 20.67 37.80
C ARG A 950 16.14 20.40 39.10
N HIS A 951 15.76 19.39 39.86
CA HIS A 951 16.44 19.04 41.11
C HIS A 951 17.79 18.38 40.83
N ILE A 952 18.88 18.96 41.33
CA ILE A 952 20.21 18.34 41.28
C ILE A 952 20.27 17.23 42.35
N PRO A 953 20.38 15.94 41.99
CA PRO A 953 20.53 14.87 42.97
C PRO A 953 21.90 14.93 43.67
N SER A 954 21.89 14.79 45.00
CA SER A 954 23.09 14.48 45.78
C SER A 954 23.56 13.04 45.52
N GLU A 955 24.78 12.69 45.96
CA GLU A 955 25.33 11.33 45.88
C GLU A 955 25.24 10.74 44.45
N MET A 956 25.72 11.46 43.44
CA MET A 956 25.77 10.98 42.05
C MET A 956 27.17 11.21 41.46
N ASN A 957 27.65 10.27 40.65
CA ASN A 957 28.93 10.36 39.95
C ASN A 957 28.82 9.80 38.52
N ASP A 958 29.60 10.36 37.60
CA ASP A 958 29.73 9.96 36.20
C ASP A 958 30.86 8.94 35.96
N LEU A 959 31.41 8.38 37.03
CA LEU A 959 32.53 7.42 37.02
C LEU A 959 32.10 6.00 37.40
N ASN A 960 30.79 5.73 37.47
CA ASN A 960 30.22 4.42 37.82
C ASN A 960 30.79 3.82 39.13
N GLN A 961 31.04 4.67 40.12
CA GLN A 961 31.53 4.24 41.45
C GLN A 961 30.35 3.86 42.35
N GLU A 962 30.51 2.80 43.16
CA GLU A 962 29.54 2.39 44.19
C GLU A 962 29.09 3.58 45.05
N GLU A 963 27.79 3.66 45.29
CA GLU A 963 27.18 4.68 46.13
C GLU A 963 26.34 4.01 47.23
N PRO A 964 26.91 3.83 48.45
CA PRO A 964 26.26 3.08 49.53
C PRO A 964 24.89 3.63 49.97
N SER A 965 24.59 4.92 49.74
CA SER A 965 23.28 5.52 50.03
C SER A 965 22.11 4.97 49.20
N ARG A 966 22.35 4.00 48.32
CA ARG A 966 21.32 3.30 47.52
C ARG A 966 20.72 2.07 48.20
N TYR A 967 21.39 1.54 49.23
CA TYR A 967 21.01 0.27 49.83
C TYR A 967 20.11 0.43 51.05
N VAL A 968 19.29 -0.58 51.32
CA VAL A 968 18.52 -0.73 52.57
C VAL A 968 18.90 -2.04 53.28
N ASP A 969 18.68 -2.10 54.60
CA ASP A 969 18.87 -3.33 55.36
C ASP A 969 17.80 -4.38 55.05
N LEU A 970 18.21 -5.65 54.95
CA LEU A 970 17.33 -6.79 54.63
C LEU A 970 16.13 -6.91 55.59
N ASP A 971 16.32 -6.61 56.87
CA ASP A 971 15.25 -6.69 57.87
C ASP A 971 14.17 -5.61 57.70
N SER A 972 14.44 -4.57 56.90
CA SER A 972 13.45 -3.54 56.50
C SER A 972 12.62 -3.92 55.26
N CYS A 973 12.89 -5.07 54.64
CA CYS A 973 12.19 -5.54 53.44
C CYS A 973 11.00 -6.42 53.81
N ASP A 974 9.85 -6.16 53.18
CA ASP A 974 8.63 -6.96 53.34
C ASP A 974 8.54 -8.08 52.30
N TYR A 975 9.04 -7.80 51.09
CA TYR A 975 9.21 -8.75 50.00
C TYR A 975 10.64 -8.66 49.46
N VAL A 976 11.20 -9.79 49.02
CA VAL A 976 12.50 -9.88 48.35
C VAL A 976 12.36 -10.67 47.06
N ILE A 977 12.96 -10.23 45.97
CA ILE A 977 12.92 -10.93 44.67
C ILE A 977 14.34 -11.29 44.25
N ASP A 978 14.58 -12.57 43.95
CA ASP A 978 15.91 -13.07 43.65
C ASP A 978 15.92 -14.30 42.72
N ALA A 979 17.08 -14.55 42.10
CA ALA A 979 17.37 -15.76 41.32
C ALA A 979 18.26 -16.73 42.11
N ASP A 980 17.82 -17.97 42.24
CA ASP A 980 18.40 -19.02 43.11
C ASP A 980 19.64 -19.70 42.49
N LEU A 981 20.57 -18.91 41.96
CA LEU A 981 21.75 -19.38 41.19
C LEU A 981 22.74 -20.22 42.04
N GLY A 982 22.66 -20.13 43.37
CA GLY A 982 23.45 -20.90 44.32
C GLY A 982 24.90 -20.43 44.48
N GLY A 983 25.53 -20.80 45.61
CA GLY A 983 26.87 -20.31 45.97
C GLY A 983 26.86 -18.88 46.53
N GLY A 984 25.87 -18.57 47.39
CA GLY A 984 25.70 -17.23 47.94
C GLY A 984 26.88 -16.73 48.78
N THR A 985 27.11 -15.42 48.71
CA THR A 985 28.14 -14.70 49.48
C THR A 985 27.52 -14.06 50.74
N GLU A 986 28.33 -13.32 51.50
CA GLU A 986 27.86 -12.46 52.60
C GLU A 986 26.87 -11.38 52.12
N ARG A 987 27.06 -10.85 50.91
CA ARG A 987 26.23 -9.80 50.30
C ARG A 987 25.13 -10.35 49.39
N GLU A 988 25.31 -11.55 48.86
CA GLU A 988 24.32 -12.25 48.04
C GLU A 988 23.92 -13.59 48.69
N PRO A 989 23.31 -13.55 49.89
CA PRO A 989 22.88 -14.77 50.58
C PRO A 989 21.82 -15.52 49.79
N SER A 990 21.76 -16.85 49.96
CA SER A 990 20.71 -17.67 49.36
C SER A 990 19.44 -17.58 50.22
N TYR A 991 18.49 -16.72 49.83
CA TYR A 991 17.26 -16.45 50.61
C TYR A 991 16.41 -17.71 50.88
N ASN A 992 16.40 -18.68 49.96
CA ASN A 992 15.82 -20.03 50.16
C ASN A 992 16.37 -20.79 51.38
N ALA A 993 17.56 -20.42 51.89
CA ALA A 993 18.17 -21.01 53.07
C ALA A 993 17.87 -20.23 54.37
N MET A 994 16.94 -19.26 54.35
CA MET A 994 16.53 -18.45 55.50
C MET A 994 15.02 -18.58 55.83
N PRO A 995 14.48 -19.80 55.98
CA PRO A 995 13.03 -20.02 56.14
C PRO A 995 12.44 -19.33 57.38
N ASP A 996 13.24 -19.09 58.42
CA ASP A 996 12.81 -18.41 59.65
C ASP A 996 12.62 -16.89 59.48
N LYS A 997 13.15 -16.31 58.38
CA LYS A 997 13.00 -14.88 58.01
C LYS A 997 12.12 -14.67 56.78
N LEU A 998 12.20 -15.57 55.79
CA LEU A 998 11.62 -15.41 54.46
C LEU A 998 10.94 -16.69 54.00
N MET A 999 9.67 -16.60 53.64
CA MET A 999 8.93 -17.67 52.97
C MET A 999 8.85 -17.41 51.47
N SER A 1000 9.03 -18.44 50.64
CA SER A 1000 8.74 -18.34 49.20
C SER A 1000 7.23 -18.33 48.96
N VAL A 1001 6.78 -17.42 48.09
CA VAL A 1001 5.35 -17.25 47.75
C VAL A 1001 5.06 -17.82 46.36
N VAL A 1002 5.87 -17.43 45.37
CA VAL A 1002 5.82 -17.99 44.01
C VAL A 1002 7.25 -18.08 43.46
N SER A 1003 7.56 -19.22 42.83
CA SER A 1003 8.84 -19.48 42.16
C SER A 1003 8.61 -19.89 40.71
N MET A 1004 9.26 -19.19 39.77
CA MET A 1004 9.22 -19.49 38.34
C MET A 1004 10.50 -20.17 37.87
N LYS A 1005 10.39 -21.02 36.85
CA LYS A 1005 11.55 -21.73 36.28
C LYS A 1005 12.39 -20.79 35.42
N PHE A 1006 13.69 -20.69 35.70
CA PHE A 1006 14.63 -19.81 35.01
C PHE A 1006 15.92 -20.57 34.65
N ILE A 1007 16.63 -20.14 33.60
CA ILE A 1007 17.85 -20.83 33.17
C ILE A 1007 19.07 -20.42 34.01
N ASP A 1008 19.84 -21.41 34.48
CA ASP A 1008 21.17 -21.17 35.00
C ASP A 1008 22.14 -21.04 33.80
N ALA A 1009 22.51 -19.81 33.48
CA ALA A 1009 23.32 -19.53 32.29
C ALA A 1009 24.77 -20.03 32.38
N GLU A 1010 25.31 -20.26 33.59
CA GLU A 1010 26.70 -20.68 33.80
C GLU A 1010 26.85 -22.20 33.83
N LYS A 1011 25.95 -22.89 34.55
CA LYS A 1011 25.88 -24.35 34.58
C LYS A 1011 25.36 -24.90 33.24
N SER A 1012 24.55 -24.14 32.48
CA SER A 1012 24.13 -24.49 31.11
C SER A 1012 25.24 -24.31 30.06
N ARG A 1013 26.22 -25.23 30.07
CA ARG A 1013 27.39 -25.19 29.17
C ARG A 1013 27.07 -25.41 27.68
N HIS A 1014 25.92 -25.99 27.33
CA HIS A 1014 25.60 -26.32 25.94
C HIS A 1014 25.03 -25.12 25.15
N PHE A 1015 25.93 -24.38 24.49
CA PHE A 1015 25.61 -23.15 23.74
C PHE A 1015 24.35 -23.24 22.87
N VAL A 1016 24.17 -24.33 22.11
CA VAL A 1016 23.03 -24.47 21.18
C VAL A 1016 21.69 -24.51 21.93
N CYS A 1017 21.63 -25.19 23.09
CA CYS A 1017 20.39 -25.30 23.88
C CYS A 1017 20.08 -24.05 24.72
N ARG A 1018 21.11 -23.23 25.02
CA ARG A 1018 20.97 -21.91 25.64
C ARG A 1018 20.57 -20.84 24.62
N ALA A 1019 21.01 -20.98 23.37
CA ALA A 1019 20.71 -20.07 22.27
C ALA A 1019 19.35 -20.35 21.62
N PHE A 1020 19.11 -21.59 21.19
CA PHE A 1020 17.95 -22.05 20.42
C PHE A 1020 17.17 -23.12 21.19
N TYR A 1021 15.86 -23.17 20.99
CA TYR A 1021 15.01 -24.19 21.60
C TYR A 1021 14.80 -25.38 20.66
N LEU A 1022 15.22 -26.56 21.13
CA LEU A 1022 14.90 -27.87 20.58
C LEU A 1022 13.97 -28.55 21.61
N PRO A 1023 12.71 -28.89 21.24
CA PRO A 1023 11.76 -29.52 22.16
C PRO A 1023 12.33 -30.75 22.86
N ILE A 1024 12.02 -30.92 24.14
CA ILE A 1024 12.47 -32.02 25.02
C ILE A 1024 13.99 -31.97 25.29
N PHE A 1025 14.84 -31.99 24.27
CA PHE A 1025 16.30 -32.07 24.40
C PHE A 1025 16.89 -30.90 25.21
N CYS A 1026 16.47 -29.65 24.94
CA CYS A 1026 16.94 -28.48 25.71
C CYS A 1026 16.57 -28.55 27.20
N GLU A 1027 15.52 -29.26 27.57
CA GLU A 1027 15.01 -29.27 28.95
C GLU A 1027 15.84 -30.18 29.86
N TYR A 1028 16.39 -31.27 29.31
CA TYR A 1028 17.33 -32.16 29.99
C TYR A 1028 18.78 -31.65 30.00
N VAL A 1029 19.17 -30.86 28.99
CA VAL A 1029 20.57 -30.42 28.80
C VAL A 1029 20.88 -29.06 29.46
N ASN A 1030 19.90 -28.17 29.55
CA ASN A 1030 20.07 -26.91 30.27
C ASN A 1030 19.95 -27.15 31.79
N ALA A 1031 20.80 -26.48 32.57
CA ALA A 1031 20.64 -26.37 34.01
C ALA A 1031 19.57 -25.30 34.32
N TRP A 1032 18.71 -25.59 35.28
CA TRP A 1032 17.60 -24.73 35.66
C TRP A 1032 17.69 -24.35 37.13
N THR A 1033 17.21 -23.14 37.44
CA THR A 1033 17.05 -22.59 38.78
C THR A 1033 15.64 -22.01 38.92
N THR A 1034 15.31 -21.49 40.10
CA THR A 1034 14.09 -20.72 40.37
C THR A 1034 14.38 -19.22 40.41
N TYR A 1035 13.37 -18.45 40.01
CA TYR A 1035 13.28 -17.01 40.18
C TYR A 1035 12.08 -16.77 41.10
N THR A 1036 12.32 -16.22 42.28
CA THR A 1036 11.41 -16.41 43.43
C THR A 1036 11.01 -15.08 44.06
N VAL A 1037 9.72 -14.90 44.32
CA VAL A 1037 9.21 -13.89 45.27
C VAL A 1037 9.24 -14.51 46.67
N TYR A 1038 10.01 -13.90 47.55
CA TYR A 1038 10.00 -14.15 48.98
C TYR A 1038 9.19 -13.06 49.69
N ARG A 1039 8.52 -13.44 50.78
CA ARG A 1039 7.78 -12.55 51.69
C ARG A 1039 8.31 -12.75 53.11
N LYS A 1040 8.44 -11.67 53.87
CA LYS A 1040 8.88 -11.69 55.26
C LYS A 1040 7.95 -12.56 56.11
N VAL A 1041 8.53 -13.43 56.92
CA VAL A 1041 7.80 -14.20 57.94
C VAL A 1041 7.49 -13.26 59.09
N ILE A 1042 6.21 -13.19 59.46
CA ILE A 1042 5.72 -12.40 60.60
C ILE A 1042 5.17 -13.39 61.63
N ASN A 1043 5.92 -13.57 62.72
CA ASN A 1043 5.54 -14.36 63.89
C ASN A 1043 4.59 -13.56 64.80
#